data_AF-A0A919C1Q5-F1
#
_entry.id   AF-A0A919C1Q5-F1
#
_cell.length_a   1.000
_cell.length_b   1.000
_cell.length_c   1.000
_cell.angle_alpha   90.00
_cell.angle_beta   90.00
_cell.angle_gamma   90.00
#
_symmetry.space_group_name_H-M   'P 1'
#
loop_
_entity.id
_entity.type
_entity.pdbx_description
1 polymer ?
#
loop_
_entity_poly.entity_id
_entity_poly.type
_entity_poly.pdbx_seq_one_letter_code
_entity_poly.pdbx_strand_id
1 'polypeptide(L)'
;MTGGDGGTVYAAGPLLLGVRHHGPGSARAVRAALDAAPPAAVLIEGPPEADALIPLAADPGLRPPVALLAHAVDEPGRSAFWPFAEFSPEWVAIRWAVEHGVPARFIDLPATHTLAWERGTGEPGPAPAPGAGPRADAGPDSGAGPQAGHDPGSEAGHDPGSGAGPDAGHDPDAGHDPGFAHGRGEDVRVDPLAVLAEAAGYDDPERWWEDVVEHRGPGARDPFAPFAAVAEAMGALRERYGAGGHSRDLVREAHMRLRLRDARKEFGDAVAVVCGAWHVPALRERTTVTADRALLRGLPKVKTDLTWVPWTHRRLARAGGYGAGIDSPGWYGHLFRAPDRPVERWLTKVAGLLREEDRIVSSAHVIEAVRLAETLAALRGRPLPGLGETTDAVRAVLCEGSDVPLALVHDRLVVGDVLGEVPESAPAVPLQRDLARRQRSLRLKPEALERELELDLRGDTDAGRSRLLHRLRLLGVGWGEPARSRGSTGTFRETWRLRWEPELSVRVAEAGVWGTTVRAAARARAEADAVAARALADVTALAEQCLLAGLPEALPVVMRVLADRAALDSDVGHLAQALPALVRSLRYGDVRGTDTRALAGVAAGLAERVFVGLPPACTALDTDAADEMRGHVDAVHTAVGLLAESLTGVPAGAEGAAGADGGGGGQGPARGERGGPRARERGEGIRGRWRAVLRALALRDNAPGVVRGRAVRLLLDDGALPAGEAARLMGLALSPATPPPAAAAWVEGFAGGGGGLLLVHDERLLGLLDTWLTGVPAEAFTDVLPLLRRTFAAYEPGVRRTLGELVRRGPGDRPEAAAARQAAVPGFAAEPDTGRADAVLPVLRLLLGLDGDDATPPGAAHTRPHGARRAPAHQAAREATYTAAPGAPYDDCLMGAGT
;
A
#
# COMPACT_ATOMS: atom_id res chain seq x y z
N MET A 1 -6.41 22.18 -54.44
CA MET A 1 -5.23 22.90 -54.96
C MET A 1 -5.51 24.39 -54.93
N THR A 2 -4.94 25.10 -53.95
CA THR A 2 -4.70 26.55 -53.97
C THR A 2 -3.47 26.77 -53.10
N GLY A 3 -2.29 26.47 -53.66
CA GLY A 3 -1.02 26.75 -53.00
C GLY A 3 -0.68 28.23 -53.14
N GLY A 4 -0.44 28.91 -52.03
CA GLY A 4 -0.13 30.34 -52.05
C GLY A 4 -0.41 31.07 -50.75
N ASP A 5 0.17 30.61 -49.63
CA ASP A 5 0.40 31.50 -48.47
C ASP A 5 1.49 31.03 -47.50
N GLY A 6 1.74 29.72 -47.37
CA GLY A 6 2.75 29.20 -46.42
C GLY A 6 4.17 29.79 -46.53
N GLY A 7 4.54 30.41 -47.66
CA GLY A 7 5.81 31.11 -47.82
C GLY A 7 5.92 32.45 -47.06
N THR A 8 4.81 33.08 -46.65
CA THR A 8 4.82 34.36 -45.93
C THR A 8 5.13 34.16 -44.44
N VAL A 9 4.62 33.09 -43.83
CA VAL A 9 4.84 32.75 -42.40
C VAL A 9 6.33 32.53 -42.11
N TYR A 10 7.01 31.75 -42.94
CA TYR A 10 8.44 31.44 -42.78
C TYR A 10 9.39 32.58 -43.19
N ALA A 11 8.89 33.67 -43.79
CA ALA A 11 9.71 34.83 -44.13
C ALA A 11 10.22 35.59 -42.89
N ALA A 12 9.56 35.41 -41.73
CA ALA A 12 10.00 35.93 -40.44
C ALA A 12 11.00 35.01 -39.71
N GLY A 13 11.30 33.82 -40.27
CA GLY A 13 12.11 32.77 -39.66
C GLY A 13 11.29 31.52 -39.30
N PRO A 14 11.84 30.59 -38.49
CA PRO A 14 11.16 29.35 -38.11
C PRO A 14 9.89 29.62 -37.30
N LEU A 15 8.87 28.78 -37.52
CA LEU A 15 7.59 28.83 -36.82
C LEU A 15 7.74 28.25 -35.41
N LEU A 16 7.61 29.09 -34.38
CA LEU A 16 7.72 28.67 -32.97
C LEU A 16 6.33 28.51 -32.34
N LEU A 17 5.94 27.28 -32.05
CA LEU A 17 4.67 26.87 -31.48
C LEU A 17 4.86 26.57 -29.98
N GLY A 18 4.73 27.62 -29.16
CA GLY A 18 4.79 27.51 -27.70
C GLY A 18 3.53 26.91 -27.11
N VAL A 19 3.65 25.84 -26.34
CA VAL A 19 2.51 25.06 -25.82
C VAL A 19 2.59 24.78 -24.32
N ARG A 20 1.46 24.34 -23.75
CA ARG A 20 1.43 23.47 -22.56
C ARG A 20 1.45 22.02 -23.05
N HIS A 21 2.35 21.18 -22.55
CA HIS A 21 2.64 19.82 -23.05
C HIS A 21 1.43 18.85 -23.12
N HIS A 22 0.29 19.22 -22.54
CA HIS A 22 -0.89 18.37 -22.43
C HIS A 22 -2.20 19.18 -22.46
N GLY A 23 -2.35 20.14 -23.37
CA GLY A 23 -3.61 20.88 -23.60
C GLY A 23 -4.35 20.41 -24.87
N PRO A 24 -5.61 19.94 -24.81
CA PRO A 24 -6.34 19.45 -25.99
C PRO A 24 -6.57 20.50 -27.10
N GLY A 25 -6.91 21.73 -26.74
CA GLY A 25 -6.96 22.93 -27.57
C GLY A 25 -5.58 23.36 -28.06
N SER A 26 -4.55 23.30 -27.21
CA SER A 26 -3.16 23.50 -27.64
C SER A 26 -2.74 22.51 -28.73
N ALA A 27 -3.14 21.24 -28.60
CA ALA A 27 -2.86 20.19 -29.57
C ALA A 27 -3.66 20.37 -30.88
N ARG A 28 -4.92 20.80 -30.80
CA ARG A 28 -5.71 21.23 -31.96
C ARG A 28 -5.07 22.43 -32.69
N ALA A 29 -4.57 23.42 -31.95
CA ALA A 29 -3.92 24.60 -32.49
C ALA A 29 -2.60 24.25 -33.21
N VAL A 30 -1.78 23.35 -32.64
CA VAL A 30 -0.55 22.88 -33.29
C VAL A 30 -0.87 22.19 -34.61
N ARG A 31 -1.87 21.30 -34.63
CA ARG A 31 -2.32 20.66 -35.88
C ARG A 31 -2.77 21.69 -36.91
N ALA A 32 -3.63 22.65 -36.52
CA ALA A 32 -4.13 23.69 -37.41
C ALA A 32 -3.00 24.59 -37.98
N ALA A 33 -1.98 24.90 -37.19
CA ALA A 33 -0.82 25.67 -37.64
C ALA A 33 0.06 24.88 -38.63
N LEU A 34 0.28 23.58 -38.39
CA LEU A 34 1.02 22.71 -39.31
C LEU A 34 0.24 22.45 -40.62
N ASP A 35 -1.07 22.27 -40.55
CA ASP A 35 -1.94 22.14 -41.72
C ASP A 35 -1.98 23.44 -42.56
N ALA A 36 -1.94 24.62 -41.91
CA ALA A 36 -1.96 25.92 -42.58
C ALA A 36 -0.62 26.34 -43.19
N ALA A 37 0.51 26.01 -42.54
CA ALA A 37 1.86 26.29 -43.05
C ALA A 37 2.77 25.04 -42.93
N PRO A 38 2.64 24.05 -43.82
CA PRO A 38 3.42 22.81 -43.75
C PRO A 38 4.94 23.06 -43.75
N PRO A 39 5.67 22.67 -42.69
CA PRO A 39 7.14 22.80 -42.63
C PRO A 39 7.84 21.70 -43.43
N ALA A 40 9.10 21.97 -43.78
CA ALA A 40 10.05 20.98 -44.29
C ALA A 40 10.65 20.08 -43.19
N ALA A 41 10.60 20.51 -41.92
CA ALA A 41 10.92 19.68 -40.75
C ALA A 41 10.19 20.17 -39.49
N VAL A 42 9.84 19.22 -38.60
CA VAL A 42 9.23 19.49 -37.28
C VAL A 42 10.23 19.20 -36.18
N LEU A 43 10.50 20.18 -35.32
CA LEU A 43 11.37 20.04 -34.16
C LEU A 43 10.51 19.97 -32.89
N ILE A 44 10.79 19.02 -32.01
CA ILE A 44 9.97 18.72 -30.82
C ILE A 44 10.83 18.78 -29.56
N GLU A 45 10.29 19.31 -28.48
CA GLU A 45 10.92 19.22 -27.16
C GLU A 45 10.97 17.76 -26.65
N GLY A 46 12.17 17.32 -26.29
CA GLY A 46 12.46 15.96 -25.85
C GLY A 46 13.90 15.56 -26.17
N PRO A 47 14.38 14.42 -25.66
CA PRO A 47 15.77 14.00 -25.81
C PRO A 47 16.09 13.53 -27.24
N PRO A 48 17.14 14.06 -27.91
CA PRO A 48 17.52 13.69 -29.29
C PRO A 48 17.85 12.20 -29.48
N GLU A 49 18.17 11.46 -28.41
CA GLU A 49 18.32 10.02 -28.45
C GLU A 49 17.02 9.28 -28.87
N ALA A 50 15.85 9.92 -28.74
CA ALA A 50 14.56 9.37 -29.12
C ALA A 50 14.19 9.53 -30.61
N ASP A 51 15.01 10.19 -31.44
CA ASP A 51 14.75 10.38 -32.88
C ASP A 51 14.46 9.05 -33.60
N ALA A 52 15.20 7.99 -33.24
CA ALA A 52 15.02 6.65 -33.80
C ALA A 52 13.69 5.97 -33.41
N LEU A 53 12.99 6.49 -32.40
CA LEU A 53 11.72 5.96 -31.89
C LEU A 53 10.50 6.67 -32.49
N ILE A 54 10.68 7.82 -33.16
CA ILE A 54 9.62 8.58 -33.81
C ILE A 54 8.81 7.75 -34.82
N PRO A 55 9.41 6.90 -35.68
CA PRO A 55 8.63 6.10 -36.65
C PRO A 55 7.63 5.13 -36.02
N LEU A 56 7.84 4.71 -34.76
CA LEU A 56 6.89 3.86 -34.03
C LEU A 56 5.56 4.57 -33.75
N ALA A 57 5.53 5.90 -33.80
CA ALA A 57 4.28 6.66 -33.73
C ALA A 57 3.33 6.38 -34.92
N ALA A 58 3.80 5.78 -36.02
CA ALA A 58 2.94 5.29 -37.10
C ALA A 58 2.13 4.04 -36.70
N ASP A 59 2.66 3.22 -35.79
CA ASP A 59 2.12 1.90 -35.45
C ASP A 59 0.79 2.03 -34.69
N PRO A 60 -0.32 1.42 -35.15
CA PRO A 60 -1.61 1.49 -34.47
C PRO A 60 -1.64 0.79 -33.09
N GLY A 61 -0.57 0.06 -32.74
CA GLY A 61 -0.31 -0.50 -31.42
C GLY A 61 0.41 0.44 -30.45
N LEU A 62 0.91 1.60 -30.89
CA LEU A 62 1.44 2.64 -30.00
C LEU A 62 0.33 3.66 -29.67
N ARG A 63 -0.27 3.50 -28.49
CA ARG A 63 -1.47 4.24 -28.06
C ARG A 63 -1.24 4.95 -26.74
N PRO A 64 -1.26 6.30 -26.71
CA PRO A 64 -1.16 7.06 -25.47
C PRO A 64 -2.24 6.68 -24.44
N PRO A 65 -1.99 6.90 -23.14
CA PRO A 65 -0.82 7.52 -22.54
C PRO A 65 0.44 6.63 -22.59
N VAL A 66 1.53 7.14 -23.16
CA VAL A 66 2.83 6.46 -23.26
C VAL A 66 3.93 7.40 -22.79
N ALA A 67 5.11 6.87 -22.44
CA ALA A 67 6.27 7.69 -22.11
C ALA A 67 7.50 7.22 -22.86
N LEU A 68 8.37 8.16 -23.24
CA LEU A 68 9.78 7.85 -23.50
C LEU A 68 10.42 7.56 -22.13
N LEU A 69 10.87 6.33 -21.92
CA LEU A 69 11.74 5.94 -20.82
C LEU A 69 13.19 6.06 -21.30
N ALA A 70 13.97 6.95 -20.69
CA ALA A 70 15.43 6.87 -20.74
C ALA A 70 15.94 6.25 -19.45
N HIS A 71 16.90 5.33 -19.55
CA HIS A 71 17.61 4.81 -18.37
C HIS A 71 19.12 4.76 -18.60
N ALA A 72 19.89 4.81 -17.52
CA ALA A 72 21.32 4.53 -17.60
C ALA A 72 21.54 3.04 -17.93
N VAL A 73 22.50 2.76 -18.81
CA VAL A 73 22.76 1.38 -19.28
C VAL A 73 23.30 0.48 -18.16
N ASP A 74 24.19 1.04 -17.32
CA ASP A 74 24.86 0.29 -16.25
C ASP A 74 24.06 0.29 -14.93
N GLU A 75 23.08 1.19 -14.80
CA GLU A 75 22.25 1.38 -13.60
C GLU A 75 20.78 1.65 -14.02
N PRO A 76 20.00 0.65 -14.49
CA PRO A 76 18.67 0.89 -15.09
C PRO A 76 17.64 1.57 -14.18
N GLY A 77 17.81 1.47 -12.86
CA GLY A 77 16.99 2.19 -11.87
C GLY A 77 17.17 3.71 -11.86
N ARG A 78 18.24 4.24 -12.48
CA ARG A 78 18.34 5.68 -12.76
C ARG A 78 17.72 5.96 -14.12
N SER A 79 16.46 6.40 -14.08
CA SER A 79 15.61 6.60 -15.24
C SER A 79 14.78 7.87 -15.17
N ALA A 80 14.51 8.46 -16.33
CA ALA A 80 13.66 9.62 -16.53
C ALA A 80 12.59 9.30 -17.57
N PHE A 81 11.44 9.96 -17.45
CA PHE A 81 10.27 9.75 -18.30
C PHE A 81 9.81 11.06 -18.92
N TRP A 82 9.52 11.04 -20.22
CA TRP A 82 8.80 12.10 -20.92
C TRP A 82 7.44 11.52 -21.33
N PRO A 83 6.36 11.81 -20.57
CA PRO A 83 5.04 11.27 -20.86
C PRO A 83 4.37 12.03 -22.00
N PHE A 84 3.52 11.33 -22.75
CA PHE A 84 2.72 11.84 -23.86
C PHE A 84 1.29 11.31 -23.73
N ALA A 85 0.31 12.20 -23.91
CA ALA A 85 -1.09 11.87 -24.05
C ALA A 85 -1.53 12.02 -25.51
N GLU A 86 -2.72 11.51 -25.86
CA GLU A 86 -3.31 11.75 -27.19
C GLU A 86 -3.54 13.26 -27.47
N PHE A 87 -3.72 14.02 -26.40
CA PHE A 87 -3.90 15.47 -26.35
C PHE A 87 -2.60 16.23 -26.01
N SER A 88 -1.44 15.59 -26.08
CA SER A 88 -0.15 16.29 -26.07
C SER A 88 0.11 16.95 -27.43
N PRO A 89 0.37 18.27 -27.50
CA PRO A 89 0.66 18.94 -28.77
C PRO A 89 1.91 18.38 -29.47
N GLU A 90 2.91 17.94 -28.71
CA GLU A 90 4.11 17.25 -29.19
C GLU A 90 3.77 15.90 -29.82
N TRP A 91 2.88 15.12 -29.20
CA TRP A 91 2.41 13.85 -29.76
C TRP A 91 1.64 14.07 -31.07
N VAL A 92 0.79 15.10 -31.11
CA VAL A 92 0.08 15.50 -32.34
C VAL A 92 1.04 15.97 -33.43
N ALA A 93 2.11 16.69 -33.07
CA ALA A 93 3.15 17.11 -34.02
C ALA A 93 3.96 15.92 -34.57
N ILE A 94 4.33 14.96 -33.71
CA ILE A 94 4.95 13.68 -34.10
C ILE A 94 4.06 12.93 -35.09
N ARG A 95 2.77 12.73 -34.72
CA ARG A 95 1.79 12.03 -35.57
C ARG A 95 1.60 12.74 -36.90
N TRP A 96 1.43 14.07 -36.90
CA TRP A 96 1.28 14.87 -38.11
C TRP A 96 2.49 14.72 -39.04
N ALA A 97 3.71 14.83 -38.50
CA ALA A 97 4.93 14.73 -39.30
C ALA A 97 5.08 13.34 -39.94
N VAL A 98 4.83 12.29 -39.17
CA VAL A 98 4.84 10.89 -39.65
C VAL A 98 3.75 10.64 -40.71
N GLU A 99 2.53 11.17 -40.51
CA GLU A 99 1.42 11.06 -41.47
C GLU A 99 1.69 11.77 -42.80
N HIS A 100 2.45 12.87 -42.79
CA HIS A 100 2.79 13.66 -43.98
C HIS A 100 4.18 13.34 -44.57
N GLY A 101 4.93 12.41 -43.98
CA GLY A 101 6.30 12.07 -44.41
C GLY A 101 7.33 13.18 -44.17
N VAL A 102 7.04 14.12 -43.27
CA VAL A 102 7.91 15.23 -42.90
C VAL A 102 8.90 14.76 -41.82
N PRO A 103 10.22 15.04 -41.95
CA PRO A 103 11.19 14.74 -40.90
C PRO A 103 10.84 15.39 -39.57
N ALA A 104 10.77 14.60 -38.51
CA ALA A 104 10.65 15.07 -37.13
C ALA A 104 11.93 14.77 -36.33
N ARG A 105 12.34 15.68 -35.45
CA ARG A 105 13.52 15.53 -34.57
C ARG A 105 13.30 16.13 -33.19
N PHE A 106 13.82 15.47 -32.17
CA PHE A 106 13.88 15.97 -30.80
C PHE A 106 15.06 16.93 -30.61
N ILE A 107 14.86 18.02 -29.85
CA ILE A 107 15.84 19.13 -29.77
C ILE A 107 16.26 19.58 -28.36
N ASP A 108 15.74 18.96 -27.30
CA ASP A 108 16.12 19.31 -25.92
C ASP A 108 17.51 18.75 -25.56
N LEU A 109 17.96 18.98 -24.33
CA LEU A 109 19.20 18.44 -23.80
C LEU A 109 19.20 16.90 -23.84
N PRO A 110 20.29 16.26 -24.33
CA PRO A 110 20.45 14.82 -24.34
C PRO A 110 20.19 14.16 -22.97
N ALA A 111 19.45 13.05 -22.96
CA ALA A 111 19.14 12.29 -21.75
C ALA A 111 20.42 11.84 -20.99
N THR A 112 21.52 11.62 -21.73
CA THR A 112 22.86 11.38 -21.17
C THR A 112 23.34 12.43 -20.15
N HIS A 113 22.87 13.68 -20.25
CA HIS A 113 23.17 14.77 -19.31
C HIS A 113 22.15 14.85 -18.17
N THR A 114 20.85 14.76 -18.49
CA THR A 114 19.76 14.80 -17.52
C THR A 114 19.94 13.74 -16.44
N LEU A 115 20.15 12.48 -16.84
CA LEU A 115 20.40 11.37 -15.91
C LEU A 115 21.74 11.46 -15.19
N ALA A 116 22.69 12.25 -15.67
CA ALA A 116 23.96 12.44 -14.97
C ALA A 116 23.87 13.48 -13.85
N TRP A 117 22.96 14.46 -13.95
CA TRP A 117 22.72 15.47 -12.92
C TRP A 117 21.96 14.95 -11.70
N GLU A 118 21.03 14.01 -11.87
CA GLU A 118 20.25 13.41 -10.77
C GLU A 118 21.14 12.75 -9.70
N ARG A 119 22.33 12.28 -10.09
CA ARG A 119 23.34 11.72 -9.18
C ARG A 119 23.88 12.75 -8.17
N GLY A 120 23.78 14.05 -8.46
CA GLY A 120 24.26 15.13 -7.60
C GLY A 120 23.25 15.65 -6.58
N THR A 121 21.98 15.26 -6.69
CA THR A 121 20.87 15.76 -5.84
C THR A 121 20.17 14.66 -5.04
N GLY A 122 20.71 13.43 -5.05
CA GLY A 122 20.14 12.32 -4.28
C GLY A 122 20.38 12.50 -2.79
N GLU A 123 19.31 12.50 -1.99
CA GLU A 123 19.42 12.14 -0.57
C GLU A 123 20.15 10.78 -0.46
N PRO A 124 21.03 10.60 0.54
CA PRO A 124 21.69 9.33 0.74
C PRO A 124 20.66 8.27 1.15
N GLY A 125 20.29 7.40 0.22
CA GLY A 125 19.61 6.14 0.54
C GLY A 125 20.39 5.39 1.63
N PRO A 126 19.72 4.60 2.49
CA PRO A 126 20.33 4.01 3.68
C PRO A 126 21.59 3.24 3.30
N ALA A 127 22.73 3.70 3.81
CA ALA A 127 24.03 3.16 3.44
C ALA A 127 24.09 1.66 3.76
N PRO A 128 24.57 0.81 2.83
CA PRO A 128 24.80 -0.59 3.15
C PRO A 128 25.81 -0.67 4.30
N ALA A 129 25.46 -1.38 5.36
CA ALA A 129 26.29 -1.50 6.55
C ALA A 129 27.71 -1.99 6.17
N PRO A 130 28.78 -1.32 6.63
CA PRO A 130 30.14 -1.61 6.16
C PRO A 130 30.58 -3.00 6.62
N GLY A 131 30.75 -3.91 5.67
CA GLY A 131 31.16 -5.29 5.97
C GLY A 131 31.65 -6.04 4.74
N ALA A 132 32.93 -6.45 4.78
CA ALA A 132 33.62 -7.32 3.81
C ALA A 132 33.80 -6.77 2.38
N GLY A 133 34.77 -5.86 2.22
CA GLY A 133 35.54 -5.79 0.97
C GLY A 133 36.39 -7.07 0.78
N PRO A 134 36.72 -7.45 -0.47
CA PRO A 134 37.46 -8.68 -0.74
C PRO A 134 38.91 -8.58 -0.24
N ARG A 135 39.38 -9.60 0.49
CA ARG A 135 40.79 -9.75 0.83
C ARG A 135 41.57 -10.17 -0.42
N ALA A 136 42.62 -9.43 -0.73
CA ALA A 136 43.68 -9.84 -1.64
C ALA A 136 44.99 -9.93 -0.84
N ASP A 137 45.78 -10.98 -1.10
CA ASP A 137 46.96 -11.31 -0.32
C ASP A 137 48.16 -10.39 -0.62
N ALA A 138 48.87 -9.98 0.43
CA ALA A 138 50.25 -9.48 0.36
C ALA A 138 50.99 -9.78 1.67
N GLY A 139 52.22 -10.26 1.58
CA GLY A 139 53.05 -10.65 2.72
C GLY A 139 53.71 -9.47 3.46
N PRO A 140 54.44 -9.75 4.56
CA PRO A 140 54.93 -8.72 5.47
C PRO A 140 56.34 -8.21 5.12
N ASP A 141 56.57 -6.91 5.32
CA ASP A 141 57.86 -6.42 5.84
C ASP A 141 57.68 -5.09 6.62
N SER A 142 58.78 -4.65 7.23
CA SER A 142 58.92 -3.82 8.42
C SER A 142 59.20 -2.34 8.16
N GLY A 143 59.06 -1.48 9.18
CA GLY A 143 59.56 -0.09 9.13
C GLY A 143 59.01 0.91 10.16
N ALA A 144 59.74 1.06 11.28
CA ALA A 144 59.83 2.16 12.26
C ALA A 144 58.87 3.40 12.25
N GLY A 145 58.60 3.91 13.47
CA GLY A 145 58.04 5.26 13.72
C GLY A 145 59.07 6.41 13.60
N PRO A 146 58.91 7.60 14.24
CA PRO A 146 58.36 7.79 15.60
C PRO A 146 57.39 8.99 15.79
N GLN A 147 57.03 9.26 17.05
CA GLN A 147 56.08 10.27 17.54
C GLN A 147 56.67 11.68 17.75
N ALA A 148 55.83 12.69 17.60
CA ALA A 148 55.69 13.90 18.43
C ALA A 148 54.37 14.58 18.01
N GLY A 149 53.46 15.11 18.84
CA GLY A 149 53.45 15.34 20.28
C GLY A 149 53.33 16.84 20.56
N HIS A 150 52.17 17.34 21.01
CA HIS A 150 51.99 18.65 21.69
C HIS A 150 50.57 18.80 22.31
N ASP A 151 50.57 19.28 23.54
CA ASP A 151 49.53 19.91 24.37
C ASP A 151 50.34 20.86 25.31
N PRO A 152 49.83 21.90 26.03
CA PRO A 152 48.44 22.21 26.36
C PRO A 152 48.03 23.72 26.35
N GLY A 153 46.79 24.03 26.79
CA GLY A 153 46.60 25.06 27.83
C GLY A 153 45.51 26.16 27.67
N SER A 154 44.87 26.50 28.80
CA SER A 154 43.90 27.60 29.08
C SER A 154 42.42 27.30 28.79
N GLU A 155 41.52 27.02 29.75
CA GLU A 155 40.99 27.89 30.85
C GLU A 155 40.36 29.20 30.33
N ALA A 156 39.19 29.74 30.76
CA ALA A 156 38.02 29.27 31.55
C ALA A 156 36.88 30.34 31.39
N GLY A 157 35.60 30.19 31.77
CA GLY A 157 34.82 29.07 32.33
C GLY A 157 33.81 29.52 33.42
N HIS A 158 32.49 29.62 33.14
CA HIS A 158 31.41 29.86 34.13
C HIS A 158 30.00 29.42 33.67
N ASP A 159 29.34 28.68 34.56
CA ASP A 159 27.90 28.41 34.75
C ASP A 159 27.68 28.66 36.30
N PRO A 160 26.49 28.65 36.96
CA PRO A 160 25.21 28.11 36.51
C PRO A 160 23.90 28.83 36.94
N GLY A 161 22.77 28.33 36.41
CA GLY A 161 21.81 27.65 37.30
C GLY A 161 20.35 28.13 37.42
N SER A 162 19.44 27.14 37.35
CA SER A 162 18.03 27.11 37.81
C SER A 162 16.98 27.98 37.08
N GLY A 163 15.71 27.57 36.94
CA GLY A 163 15.07 26.28 37.27
C GLY A 163 13.62 26.40 37.78
N ALA A 164 12.75 25.46 37.38
CA ALA A 164 11.34 25.21 37.79
C ALA A 164 10.20 25.88 36.95
N GLY A 165 9.14 25.09 36.69
CA GLY A 165 7.87 25.47 36.02
C GLY A 165 6.80 25.98 37.01
N PRO A 166 5.47 25.98 36.68
CA PRO A 166 4.75 24.74 36.32
C PRO A 166 3.55 24.84 35.31
N ASP A 167 3.15 23.65 34.81
CA ASP A 167 1.80 23.05 34.60
C ASP A 167 0.50 23.82 34.20
N ALA A 168 -0.38 23.09 33.50
CA ALA A 168 -1.78 23.33 33.05
C ALA A 168 -2.04 24.41 31.97
N GLY A 169 -2.84 24.20 30.91
CA GLY A 169 -3.49 22.98 30.37
C GLY A 169 -4.90 23.22 29.79
N HIS A 170 -5.09 23.17 28.45
CA HIS A 170 -6.33 22.78 27.74
C HIS A 170 -6.11 22.67 26.21
N ASP A 171 -6.62 21.60 25.60
CA ASP A 171 -6.84 21.40 24.14
C ASP A 171 -8.32 21.69 23.80
N PRO A 172 -8.81 21.71 22.52
CA PRO A 172 -8.13 21.47 21.24
C PRO A 172 -8.18 22.76 20.34
N ASP A 173 -8.26 22.84 19.00
CA ASP A 173 -8.56 21.87 17.91
C ASP A 173 -8.13 22.43 16.51
N ALA A 174 -8.41 21.65 15.45
CA ALA A 174 -8.57 22.05 14.04
C ALA A 174 -7.35 22.59 13.26
N GLY A 175 -6.32 21.73 13.15
CA GLY A 175 -5.80 21.30 11.84
C GLY A 175 -5.39 22.34 10.80
N HIS A 176 -4.20 22.93 10.98
CA HIS A 176 -3.43 23.52 9.88
C HIS A 176 -1.99 23.00 9.99
N ASP A 177 -1.58 22.09 9.08
CA ASP A 177 -0.22 21.53 9.06
C ASP A 177 0.67 22.42 8.17
N PRO A 178 1.63 23.18 8.74
CA PRO A 178 2.41 24.15 7.98
C PRO A 178 3.56 23.46 7.22
N GLY A 179 3.76 23.89 5.97
CA GLY A 179 4.68 23.24 5.03
C GLY A 179 6.13 23.08 5.54
N PHE A 180 6.74 21.97 5.14
CA PHE A 180 8.14 21.64 5.44
C PHE A 180 9.09 22.75 5.00
N ALA A 181 9.74 23.39 5.98
CA ALA A 181 10.74 24.41 5.74
C ALA A 181 12.04 23.79 5.19
N HIS A 182 12.26 23.92 3.88
CA HIS A 182 13.53 23.54 3.26
C HIS A 182 14.68 24.46 3.70
N GLY A 183 15.88 23.87 3.78
CA GLY A 183 17.10 24.57 4.20
C GLY A 183 17.51 25.70 3.27
N ARG A 184 17.95 26.80 3.88
CA ARG A 184 18.40 28.06 3.25
C ARG A 184 19.20 27.85 1.96
N GLY A 185 18.70 28.35 0.82
CA GLY A 185 19.55 28.61 -0.36
C GLY A 185 18.98 28.30 -1.76
N GLU A 186 17.76 27.80 -1.92
CA GLU A 186 17.16 27.68 -3.26
C GLU A 186 16.35 28.93 -3.65
N ASP A 187 16.63 29.48 -4.82
CA ASP A 187 15.82 30.54 -5.43
C ASP A 187 14.39 30.06 -5.65
N VAL A 188 13.41 30.88 -5.25
CA VAL A 188 11.97 30.58 -5.42
C VAL A 188 11.67 30.47 -6.92
N ARG A 189 11.38 29.24 -7.37
CA ARG A 189 11.07 28.92 -8.77
C ARG A 189 9.72 29.53 -9.14
N VAL A 190 9.67 30.23 -10.27
CA VAL A 190 8.44 30.91 -10.73
C VAL A 190 7.65 29.97 -11.63
N ASP A 191 6.38 29.70 -11.30
CA ASP A 191 5.43 29.09 -12.25
C ASP A 191 4.89 30.20 -13.18
N PRO A 192 5.21 30.17 -14.49
CA PRO A 192 4.76 31.20 -15.43
C PRO A 192 3.24 31.23 -15.62
N LEU A 193 2.56 30.09 -15.52
CA LEU A 193 1.11 30.01 -15.70
C LEU A 193 0.38 30.53 -14.46
N ALA A 194 0.87 30.22 -13.26
CA ALA A 194 0.29 30.74 -12.02
C ALA A 194 0.38 32.27 -11.94
N VAL A 195 1.51 32.88 -12.33
CA VAL A 195 1.65 34.34 -12.36
C VAL A 195 0.71 35.00 -13.36
N LEU A 196 0.46 34.38 -14.51
CA LEU A 196 -0.50 34.91 -15.50
C LEU A 196 -1.95 34.75 -15.05
N ALA A 197 -2.28 33.66 -14.36
CA ALA A 197 -3.58 33.43 -13.75
C ALA A 197 -3.86 34.44 -12.64
N GLU A 198 -2.94 34.61 -11.69
CA GLU A 198 -3.05 35.61 -10.61
C GLU A 198 -3.21 37.02 -11.16
N ALA A 199 -2.38 37.40 -12.15
CA ALA A 199 -2.48 38.71 -12.81
C ALA A 199 -3.79 38.92 -13.59
N ALA A 200 -4.46 37.85 -14.01
CA ALA A 200 -5.79 37.87 -14.62
C ALA A 200 -6.94 37.74 -13.60
N GLY A 201 -6.65 37.62 -12.31
CA GLY A 201 -7.65 37.48 -11.24
C GLY A 201 -8.18 36.05 -11.04
N TYR A 202 -7.48 35.03 -11.53
CA TYR A 202 -7.83 33.61 -11.35
C TYR A 202 -7.11 33.04 -10.11
N ASP A 203 -7.82 32.16 -9.39
CA ASP A 203 -7.32 31.38 -8.25
C ASP A 203 -6.58 30.09 -8.66
N ASP A 204 -6.80 29.65 -9.90
CA ASP A 204 -6.39 28.35 -10.43
C ASP A 204 -5.73 28.52 -11.83
N PRO A 205 -4.44 28.13 -11.99
CA PRO A 205 -3.73 28.23 -13.26
C PRO A 205 -4.31 27.34 -14.37
N GLU A 206 -4.90 26.18 -14.04
CA GLU A 206 -5.55 25.32 -15.04
C GLU A 206 -6.82 26.00 -15.57
N ARG A 207 -7.64 26.61 -14.70
CA ARG A 207 -8.87 27.33 -15.13
C ARG A 207 -8.57 28.51 -16.03
N TRP A 208 -7.52 29.29 -15.71
CA TRP A 208 -7.08 30.39 -16.56
C TRP A 208 -6.68 29.88 -17.95
N TRP A 209 -5.90 28.80 -18.01
CA TRP A 209 -5.50 28.19 -19.28
C TRP A 209 -6.70 27.61 -20.04
N GLU A 210 -7.64 26.96 -19.36
CA GLU A 210 -8.90 26.47 -19.94
C GLU A 210 -9.65 27.60 -20.67
N ASP A 211 -9.94 28.70 -19.98
CA ASP A 211 -10.73 29.80 -20.52
C ASP A 211 -9.99 30.56 -21.63
N VAL A 212 -8.71 30.84 -21.43
CA VAL A 212 -7.93 31.69 -22.33
C VAL A 212 -7.42 30.94 -23.55
N VAL A 213 -7.13 29.64 -23.47
CA VAL A 213 -6.54 28.86 -24.58
C VAL A 213 -7.45 27.74 -25.06
N GLU A 214 -7.94 26.89 -24.16
CA GLU A 214 -8.56 25.61 -24.51
C GLU A 214 -10.01 25.77 -25.03
N HIS A 215 -10.76 26.73 -24.47
CA HIS A 215 -12.13 27.10 -24.85
C HIS A 215 -12.23 28.02 -26.08
N ARG A 216 -11.11 28.38 -26.73
CA ARG A 216 -11.14 29.10 -28.02
C ARG A 216 -11.63 28.17 -29.14
N GLY A 217 -12.95 28.20 -29.38
CA GLY A 217 -13.59 27.40 -30.43
C GLY A 217 -13.04 27.65 -31.84
N PRO A 218 -13.22 26.71 -32.79
CA PRO A 218 -12.59 26.69 -34.12
C PRO A 218 -13.16 27.72 -35.13
N GLY A 219 -13.73 28.83 -34.64
CA GLY A 219 -14.36 29.86 -35.47
C GLY A 219 -13.35 30.75 -36.19
N ALA A 220 -12.89 30.32 -37.37
CA ALA A 220 -12.27 31.14 -38.43
C ALA A 220 -11.31 32.25 -37.94
N ARG A 221 -10.41 31.92 -37.03
CA ARG A 221 -9.33 32.80 -36.55
C ARG A 221 -7.99 32.31 -37.08
N ASP A 222 -7.06 33.25 -37.23
CA ASP A 222 -5.65 32.99 -37.54
C ASP A 222 -5.09 31.84 -36.65
N PRO A 223 -4.65 30.71 -37.23
CA PRO A 223 -4.14 29.58 -36.46
C PRO A 223 -2.83 29.88 -35.73
N PHE A 224 -2.13 30.97 -36.09
CA PHE A 224 -0.87 31.39 -35.47
C PHE A 224 -1.09 32.33 -34.27
N ALA A 225 -2.24 33.01 -34.19
CA ALA A 225 -2.55 34.01 -33.16
C ALA A 225 -2.45 33.51 -31.69
N PRO A 226 -2.85 32.26 -31.34
CA PRO A 226 -2.66 31.75 -29.98
C PRO A 226 -1.18 31.69 -29.57
N PHE A 227 -0.32 31.22 -30.49
CA PHE A 227 1.12 31.11 -30.26
C PHE A 227 1.81 32.47 -30.17
N ALA A 228 1.35 33.46 -30.94
CA ALA A 228 1.84 34.82 -30.86
C ALA A 228 1.56 35.44 -29.47
N ALA A 229 0.31 35.35 -29.00
CA ALA A 229 -0.11 35.87 -27.70
C ALA A 229 0.58 35.18 -26.51
N VAL A 230 0.73 33.84 -26.56
CA VAL A 230 1.46 33.07 -25.55
C VAL A 230 2.94 33.44 -25.53
N ALA A 231 3.57 33.62 -26.70
CA ALA A 231 4.98 34.03 -26.78
C ALA A 231 5.23 35.45 -26.25
N GLU A 232 4.27 36.37 -26.44
CA GLU A 232 4.31 37.73 -25.86
C GLU A 232 4.21 37.69 -24.33
N ALA A 233 3.24 36.95 -23.78
CA ALA A 233 3.07 36.78 -22.34
C ALA A 233 4.33 36.18 -21.67
N MET A 234 4.90 35.13 -22.26
CA MET A 234 6.14 34.52 -21.76
C MET A 234 7.35 35.44 -21.90
N GLY A 235 7.38 36.31 -22.90
CA GLY A 235 8.37 37.38 -23.04
C GLY A 235 8.31 38.37 -21.88
N ALA A 236 7.12 38.93 -21.60
CA ALA A 236 6.91 39.87 -20.50
C ALA A 236 7.25 39.28 -19.12
N LEU A 237 6.97 37.99 -18.91
CA LEU A 237 7.40 37.29 -17.68
C LEU A 237 8.93 37.17 -17.61
N ARG A 238 9.62 36.82 -18.70
CA ARG A 238 11.09 36.72 -18.71
C ARG A 238 11.78 38.07 -18.53
N GLU A 239 11.19 39.17 -19.00
CA GLU A 239 11.71 40.52 -18.72
C GLU A 239 11.66 40.85 -17.22
N ARG A 240 10.66 40.33 -16.49
CA ARG A 240 10.50 40.56 -15.05
C ARG A 240 11.26 39.56 -14.16
N TYR A 241 11.31 38.29 -14.55
CA TYR A 241 11.79 37.17 -13.73
C TYR A 241 13.04 36.46 -14.29
N GLY A 242 13.60 36.95 -15.41
CA GLY A 242 14.75 36.32 -16.07
C GLY A 242 14.45 34.89 -16.52
N ALA A 243 15.32 33.95 -16.17
CA ALA A 243 15.13 32.52 -16.42
C ALA A 243 14.24 31.80 -15.36
N GLY A 244 13.52 32.53 -14.51
CA GLY A 244 12.55 31.96 -13.55
C GLY A 244 13.15 31.10 -12.43
N GLY A 245 14.46 31.20 -12.20
CA GLY A 245 15.22 30.32 -11.28
C GLY A 245 15.72 29.02 -11.91
N HIS A 246 15.39 28.73 -13.17
CA HIS A 246 15.75 27.47 -13.83
C HIS A 246 17.14 27.52 -14.47
N SER A 247 18.20 27.40 -13.66
CA SER A 247 19.59 27.36 -14.16
C SER A 247 19.86 26.24 -15.18
N ARG A 248 19.10 25.13 -15.12
CA ARG A 248 19.14 24.04 -16.12
C ARG A 248 18.54 24.44 -17.47
N ASP A 249 17.56 25.36 -17.51
CA ASP A 249 16.91 25.76 -18.76
C ASP A 249 17.86 26.54 -19.67
N LEU A 250 18.77 27.34 -19.13
CA LEU A 250 19.82 28.00 -19.92
C LEU A 250 20.67 27.00 -20.72
N VAL A 251 20.91 25.81 -20.14
CA VAL A 251 21.67 24.72 -20.76
C VAL A 251 20.83 23.98 -21.80
N ARG A 252 19.54 23.72 -21.51
CA ARG A 252 18.57 23.14 -22.44
C ARG A 252 18.37 24.04 -23.66
N GLU A 253 18.11 25.32 -23.45
CA GLU A 253 17.91 26.34 -24.48
C GLU A 253 19.15 26.53 -25.36
N ALA A 254 20.35 26.47 -24.78
CA ALA A 254 21.59 26.45 -25.55
C ALA A 254 21.68 25.23 -26.48
N HIS A 255 21.23 24.06 -26.03
CA HIS A 255 21.14 22.87 -26.89
C HIS A 255 20.08 23.04 -27.99
N MET A 256 18.86 23.43 -27.63
CA MET A 256 17.74 23.68 -28.56
C MET A 256 18.13 24.69 -29.65
N ARG A 257 18.75 25.83 -29.28
CA ARG A 257 19.24 26.82 -30.25
C ARG A 257 20.32 26.26 -31.18
N LEU A 258 21.15 25.31 -30.74
CA LEU A 258 22.13 24.65 -31.62
C LEU A 258 21.44 23.67 -32.58
N ARG A 259 20.51 22.84 -32.08
CA ARG A 259 19.71 21.92 -32.93
C ARG A 259 18.89 22.68 -33.97
N LEU A 260 18.23 23.79 -33.58
CA LEU A 260 17.48 24.66 -34.49
C LEU A 260 18.38 25.28 -35.57
N ARG A 261 19.59 25.74 -35.22
CA ARG A 261 20.56 26.25 -36.22
C ARG A 261 21.06 25.16 -37.16
N ASP A 262 21.17 23.90 -36.71
CA ASP A 262 21.55 22.78 -37.57
C ASP A 262 20.41 22.41 -38.52
N ALA A 263 19.17 22.31 -38.02
CA ALA A 263 17.98 22.11 -38.86
C ALA A 263 17.78 23.21 -39.91
N ARG A 264 18.00 24.49 -39.56
CA ARG A 264 17.89 25.61 -40.50
C ARG A 264 18.93 25.58 -41.63
N LYS A 265 20.10 24.95 -41.43
CA LYS A 265 21.08 24.74 -42.52
C LYS A 265 20.64 23.66 -43.50
N GLU A 266 19.87 22.68 -43.03
CA GLU A 266 19.45 21.50 -43.78
C GLU A 266 18.12 21.73 -44.52
N PHE A 267 17.16 22.39 -43.86
CA PHE A 267 15.78 22.57 -44.33
C PHE A 267 15.40 24.04 -44.64
N GLY A 268 16.33 24.99 -44.42
CA GLY A 268 16.04 26.42 -44.53
C GLY A 268 15.19 26.94 -43.37
N ASP A 269 14.49 28.05 -43.57
CA ASP A 269 13.63 28.65 -42.54
C ASP A 269 12.23 28.02 -42.44
N ALA A 270 11.89 27.09 -43.34
CA ALA A 270 10.64 26.32 -43.34
C ALA A 270 10.64 25.21 -42.26
N VAL A 271 10.90 25.58 -41.01
CA VAL A 271 11.01 24.67 -39.86
C VAL A 271 10.00 25.09 -38.79
N ALA A 272 9.22 24.15 -38.28
CA ALA A 272 8.36 24.36 -37.13
C ALA A 272 9.00 23.80 -35.85
N VAL A 273 8.80 24.45 -34.71
CA VAL A 273 9.27 24.01 -33.39
C VAL A 273 8.09 23.93 -32.44
N VAL A 274 7.86 22.77 -31.83
CA VAL A 274 6.85 22.55 -30.78
C VAL A 274 7.58 22.33 -29.46
N CYS A 275 7.38 23.25 -28.52
CA CYS A 275 8.07 23.26 -27.22
C CYS A 275 7.24 23.98 -26.16
N GLY A 276 7.58 23.75 -24.90
CA GLY A 276 7.02 24.46 -23.75
C GLY A 276 7.09 25.97 -23.97
N ALA A 277 5.96 26.66 -23.77
CA ALA A 277 5.79 28.07 -24.05
C ALA A 277 6.91 28.96 -23.45
N TRP A 278 7.42 28.57 -22.28
CA TRP A 278 8.52 29.24 -21.58
C TRP A 278 9.81 29.37 -22.40
N HIS A 279 10.11 28.41 -23.28
CA HIS A 279 11.35 28.40 -24.07
C HIS A 279 11.27 29.26 -25.35
N VAL A 280 10.07 29.61 -25.83
CA VAL A 280 9.90 30.34 -27.10
C VAL A 280 10.68 31.66 -27.17
N PRO A 281 10.68 32.54 -26.15
CA PRO A 281 11.49 33.76 -26.20
C PRO A 281 13.00 33.47 -26.29
N ALA A 282 13.49 32.43 -25.61
CA ALA A 282 14.90 32.02 -25.64
C ALA A 282 15.35 31.46 -26.99
N LEU A 283 14.43 30.90 -27.78
CA LEU A 283 14.70 30.44 -29.15
C LEU A 283 14.68 31.57 -30.17
N ARG A 284 14.00 32.70 -29.86
CA ARG A 284 14.04 33.94 -30.65
C ARG A 284 15.30 34.78 -30.40
N GLU A 285 15.94 34.61 -29.25
CA GLU A 285 17.11 35.40 -28.83
C GLU A 285 18.34 35.21 -29.75
N ARG A 286 19.01 36.32 -30.09
CA ARG A 286 20.20 36.34 -30.97
C ARG A 286 21.49 36.01 -30.22
N THR A 287 21.59 34.77 -29.74
CA THR A 287 22.80 34.26 -29.05
C THR A 287 23.87 33.76 -30.05
N THR A 288 25.15 33.87 -29.69
CA THR A 288 26.25 33.32 -30.52
C THR A 288 26.44 31.81 -30.31
N VAL A 289 26.88 31.10 -31.36
CA VAL A 289 27.22 29.67 -31.27
C VAL A 289 28.33 29.40 -30.23
N THR A 290 29.24 30.36 -30.02
CA THR A 290 30.31 30.27 -29.02
C THR A 290 29.77 30.33 -27.59
N ALA A 291 28.78 31.19 -27.33
CA ALA A 291 28.12 31.29 -26.02
C ALA A 291 27.32 30.02 -25.69
N ASP A 292 26.48 29.53 -26.62
CA ASP A 292 25.74 28.27 -26.42
C ASP A 292 26.69 27.08 -26.17
N ARG A 293 27.81 26.99 -26.92
CA ARG A 293 28.85 25.96 -26.70
C ARG A 293 29.65 26.14 -25.41
N ALA A 294 29.62 27.30 -24.77
CA ALA A 294 30.26 27.50 -23.47
C ALA A 294 29.39 26.88 -22.35
N LEU A 295 28.06 27.08 -22.41
CA LEU A 295 27.10 26.52 -21.46
C LEU A 295 27.05 24.98 -21.48
N LEU A 296 27.29 24.36 -22.64
CA LEU A 296 27.34 22.90 -22.79
C LEU A 296 28.69 22.26 -22.44
N ARG A 297 29.71 23.04 -22.05
CA ARG A 297 31.07 22.52 -21.83
C ARG A 297 31.21 21.94 -20.42
N GLY A 298 31.79 20.74 -20.32
CA GLY A 298 32.10 20.11 -19.04
C GLY A 298 30.91 19.47 -18.32
N LEU A 299 29.73 19.43 -18.96
CA LEU A 299 28.55 18.76 -18.42
C LEU A 299 28.81 17.26 -18.19
N PRO A 300 28.39 16.69 -17.04
CA PRO A 300 28.54 15.28 -16.75
C PRO A 300 27.71 14.44 -17.72
N LYS A 301 28.15 13.21 -18.00
CA LYS A 301 27.50 12.29 -18.95
C LYS A 301 27.44 10.88 -18.39
N VAL A 302 26.38 10.16 -18.74
CA VAL A 302 26.32 8.70 -18.64
C VAL A 302 25.80 8.10 -19.94
N LYS A 303 26.11 6.82 -20.21
CA LYS A 303 25.53 6.08 -21.33
C LYS A 303 24.07 5.75 -21.03
N THR A 304 23.18 6.07 -21.97
CA THR A 304 21.73 5.88 -21.83
C THR A 304 21.19 5.02 -22.96
N ASP A 305 20.05 4.37 -22.71
CA ASP A 305 19.21 3.72 -23.72
C ASP A 305 17.77 4.21 -23.55
N LEU A 306 17.00 4.27 -24.64
CA LEU A 306 15.66 4.85 -24.69
C LEU A 306 14.65 3.92 -25.35
N THR A 307 13.43 3.89 -24.81
CA THR A 307 12.29 3.21 -25.45
C THR A 307 10.93 3.79 -25.05
N TRP A 308 9.88 3.40 -25.78
CA TRP A 308 8.49 3.65 -25.40
C TRP A 308 8.05 2.66 -24.31
N VAL A 309 7.39 3.16 -23.27
CA VAL A 309 6.70 2.35 -22.25
C VAL A 309 5.23 2.78 -22.09
N PRO A 310 4.33 1.86 -21.72
CA PRO A 310 2.98 2.20 -21.29
C PRO A 310 3.00 3.17 -20.11
N TRP A 311 2.21 4.24 -20.19
CA TRP A 311 2.00 5.20 -19.11
C TRP A 311 0.54 5.14 -18.64
N THR A 312 0.18 5.90 -17.60
CA THR A 312 -1.21 5.95 -17.10
C THR A 312 -1.68 7.37 -16.86
N HIS A 313 -2.99 7.61 -16.97
CA HIS A 313 -3.61 8.88 -16.57
C HIS A 313 -3.30 9.25 -15.11
N ARG A 314 -3.46 8.30 -14.17
CA ARG A 314 -3.07 8.49 -12.75
C ARG A 314 -1.61 8.92 -12.55
N ARG A 315 -0.71 8.59 -13.49
CA ARG A 315 0.69 9.00 -13.46
C ARG A 315 0.95 10.32 -14.19
N LEU A 316 0.13 10.70 -15.17
CA LEU A 316 0.09 12.10 -15.65
C LEU A 316 -0.30 13.05 -14.50
N ALA A 317 -1.26 12.65 -13.67
CA ALA A 317 -1.83 13.45 -12.58
C ALA A 317 -1.05 13.49 -11.25
N ARG A 318 0.22 13.05 -11.22
CA ARG A 318 1.06 13.31 -10.06
C ARG A 318 1.85 14.60 -10.25
N ALA A 319 1.65 15.56 -9.34
CA ALA A 319 2.59 16.64 -9.12
C ALA A 319 3.88 16.07 -8.47
N GLY A 320 4.99 16.07 -9.22
CA GLY A 320 6.31 15.66 -8.73
C GLY A 320 6.73 14.21 -9.03
N GLY A 321 8.06 13.98 -9.00
CA GLY A 321 8.69 12.71 -9.33
C GLY A 321 8.80 12.48 -10.85
N TYR A 322 7.76 11.87 -11.44
CA TYR A 322 7.72 11.46 -12.85
C TYR A 322 6.43 11.85 -13.58
N GLY A 323 5.55 12.63 -12.95
CA GLY A 323 4.27 13.01 -13.55
C GLY A 323 4.33 14.24 -14.45
N ALA A 324 3.22 14.49 -15.15
CA ALA A 324 3.09 15.53 -16.17
C ALA A 324 2.60 16.89 -15.64
N GLY A 325 2.11 16.95 -14.40
CA GLY A 325 1.49 18.17 -13.85
C GLY A 325 0.17 18.54 -14.53
N ILE A 326 -0.72 17.55 -14.68
CA ILE A 326 -2.10 17.74 -15.16
C ILE A 326 -3.02 17.09 -14.15
N ASP A 327 -3.84 17.83 -13.43
CA ASP A 327 -4.64 17.19 -12.38
C ASP A 327 -5.83 16.39 -12.95
N SER A 328 -6.24 16.71 -14.19
CA SER A 328 -7.47 16.23 -14.82
C SER A 328 -7.32 15.55 -16.21
N PRO A 329 -6.39 14.59 -16.41
CA PRO A 329 -6.08 14.01 -17.73
C PRO A 329 -7.25 13.25 -18.38
N GLY A 330 -8.18 12.69 -17.60
CA GLY A 330 -9.39 12.04 -18.10
C GLY A 330 -10.46 13.03 -18.61
N TRP A 331 -10.51 14.22 -18.03
CA TRP A 331 -11.28 15.36 -18.53
C TRP A 331 -10.67 15.94 -19.82
N TYR A 332 -9.36 16.17 -19.87
CA TYR A 332 -8.70 16.67 -21.08
C TYR A 332 -8.74 15.67 -22.25
N GLY A 333 -8.60 14.37 -21.99
CA GLY A 333 -8.83 13.33 -23.02
C GLY A 333 -10.28 13.32 -23.52
N HIS A 334 -11.25 13.61 -22.66
CA HIS A 334 -12.64 13.80 -23.09
C HIS A 334 -12.80 15.06 -23.97
N LEU A 335 -12.28 16.21 -23.55
CA LEU A 335 -12.30 17.45 -24.35
C LEU A 335 -11.56 17.32 -25.69
N PHE A 336 -10.60 16.39 -25.81
CA PHE A 336 -9.93 16.09 -27.07
C PHE A 336 -10.81 15.24 -28.01
N ARG A 337 -11.42 14.19 -27.48
CA ARG A 337 -12.24 13.22 -28.24
C ARG A 337 -13.63 13.72 -28.59
N ALA A 338 -14.21 14.61 -27.79
CA ALA A 338 -15.55 15.16 -27.95
C ALA A 338 -15.50 16.68 -28.25
N PRO A 339 -15.09 17.10 -29.46
CA PRO A 339 -15.07 18.51 -29.83
C PRO A 339 -16.48 19.10 -29.98
N ASP A 340 -17.49 18.26 -30.24
CA ASP A 340 -18.90 18.62 -30.25
C ASP A 340 -19.60 18.22 -28.95
N ARG A 341 -20.32 19.17 -28.35
CA ARG A 341 -21.14 18.99 -27.15
C ARG A 341 -20.37 18.37 -25.96
N PRO A 342 -19.23 18.97 -25.55
CA PRO A 342 -18.34 18.38 -24.56
C PRO A 342 -19.01 18.20 -23.20
N VAL A 343 -19.77 19.20 -22.74
CA VAL A 343 -20.43 19.20 -21.42
C VAL A 343 -21.51 18.12 -21.35
N GLU A 344 -22.38 18.02 -22.36
CA GLU A 344 -23.49 17.07 -22.33
C GLU A 344 -22.99 15.63 -22.47
N ARG A 345 -21.95 15.40 -23.28
CA ARG A 345 -21.30 14.09 -23.38
C ARG A 345 -20.56 13.72 -22.10
N TRP A 346 -19.95 14.69 -21.41
CA TRP A 346 -19.30 14.45 -20.13
C TRP A 346 -20.32 14.01 -19.07
N LEU A 347 -21.38 14.77 -18.88
CA LEU A 347 -22.42 14.47 -17.89
C LEU A 347 -23.18 13.18 -18.23
N THR A 348 -23.32 12.85 -19.51
CA THR A 348 -23.82 11.53 -19.95
C THR A 348 -22.86 10.40 -19.56
N LYS A 349 -21.55 10.60 -19.69
CA LYS A 349 -20.51 9.63 -19.28
C LYS A 349 -20.49 9.43 -17.75
N VAL A 350 -20.60 10.51 -16.98
CA VAL A 350 -20.74 10.47 -15.52
C VAL A 350 -21.99 9.71 -15.09
N ALA A 351 -23.14 10.00 -15.71
CA ALA A 351 -24.37 9.25 -15.45
C ALA A 351 -24.27 7.77 -15.85
N GLY A 352 -23.44 7.42 -16.85
CA GLY A 352 -23.09 6.03 -17.18
C GLY A 352 -22.40 5.32 -16.02
N LEU A 353 -21.26 5.87 -15.56
CA LEU A 353 -20.51 5.33 -14.42
C LEU A 353 -21.37 5.18 -13.16
N LEU A 354 -22.17 6.19 -12.82
CA LEU A 354 -23.01 6.14 -11.63
C LEU A 354 -24.06 5.02 -11.70
N ARG A 355 -24.62 4.73 -12.90
CA ARG A 355 -25.53 3.60 -13.11
C ARG A 355 -24.84 2.24 -13.06
N GLU A 356 -23.58 2.15 -13.50
CA GLU A 356 -22.77 0.93 -13.38
C GLU A 356 -22.49 0.55 -11.92
N GLU A 357 -22.54 1.53 -11.02
CA GLU A 357 -22.40 1.41 -9.56
C GLU A 357 -23.77 1.54 -8.85
N ASP A 358 -24.82 1.03 -9.51
CA ASP A 358 -26.20 0.90 -9.05
C ASP A 358 -26.91 2.20 -8.56
N ARG A 359 -26.45 3.39 -8.98
CA ARG A 359 -27.13 4.67 -8.68
C ARG A 359 -28.23 5.00 -9.69
N ILE A 360 -29.35 5.51 -9.18
CA ILE A 360 -30.54 5.84 -9.97
C ILE A 360 -30.41 7.22 -10.64
N VAL A 361 -29.59 7.31 -11.69
CA VAL A 361 -29.42 8.56 -12.46
C VAL A 361 -30.29 8.54 -13.73
N SER A 362 -31.36 9.33 -13.78
CA SER A 362 -32.22 9.46 -14.97
C SER A 362 -31.70 10.49 -15.99
N SER A 363 -32.22 10.50 -17.22
CA SER A 363 -31.88 11.52 -18.23
C SER A 363 -32.28 12.94 -17.81
N ALA A 364 -33.28 13.10 -16.94
CA ALA A 364 -33.67 14.41 -16.42
C ALA A 364 -32.56 15.03 -15.54
N HIS A 365 -31.89 14.20 -14.72
CA HIS A 365 -30.73 14.63 -13.94
C HIS A 365 -29.58 15.10 -14.83
N VAL A 366 -29.34 14.43 -15.97
CA VAL A 366 -28.30 14.87 -16.93
C VAL A 366 -28.65 16.22 -17.56
N ILE A 367 -29.92 16.43 -17.95
CA ILE A 367 -30.38 17.71 -18.51
C ILE A 367 -30.23 18.85 -17.49
N GLU A 368 -30.65 18.62 -16.24
CA GLU A 368 -30.53 19.65 -15.20
C GLU A 368 -29.07 19.88 -14.79
N ALA A 369 -28.21 18.85 -14.77
CA ALA A 369 -26.78 19.03 -14.55
C ALA A 369 -26.09 19.86 -15.65
N VAL A 370 -26.49 19.67 -16.93
CA VAL A 370 -26.00 20.52 -18.04
C VAL A 370 -26.41 21.98 -17.80
N ARG A 371 -27.70 22.20 -17.54
CA ARG A 371 -28.27 23.53 -17.30
C ARG A 371 -27.62 24.22 -16.10
N LEU A 372 -27.35 23.49 -15.02
CA LEU A 372 -26.67 24.00 -13.85
C LEU A 372 -25.21 24.36 -14.15
N ALA A 373 -24.48 23.52 -14.88
CA ALA A 373 -23.11 23.83 -15.30
C ALA A 373 -23.03 25.09 -16.19
N GLU A 374 -23.96 25.25 -17.13
CA GLU A 374 -24.12 26.46 -17.95
C GLU A 374 -24.46 27.70 -17.10
N THR A 375 -25.36 27.55 -16.13
CA THR A 375 -25.74 28.64 -15.21
C THR A 375 -24.58 29.06 -14.32
N LEU A 376 -23.81 28.10 -13.78
CA LEU A 376 -22.61 28.36 -12.97
C LEU A 376 -21.53 29.05 -13.80
N ALA A 377 -21.31 28.64 -15.06
CA ALA A 377 -20.37 29.30 -15.95
C ALA A 377 -20.75 30.77 -16.20
N ALA A 378 -22.03 31.03 -16.48
CA ALA A 378 -22.54 32.39 -16.68
C ALA A 378 -22.41 33.25 -15.41
N LEU A 379 -22.73 32.71 -14.22
CA LEU A 379 -22.56 33.40 -12.94
C LEU A 379 -21.09 33.70 -12.60
N ARG A 380 -20.16 32.84 -13.03
CA ARG A 380 -18.71 33.01 -12.88
C ARG A 380 -18.07 33.84 -14.00
N GLY A 381 -18.85 34.33 -14.97
CA GLY A 381 -18.35 35.10 -16.11
C GLY A 381 -17.51 34.29 -17.10
N ARG A 382 -17.55 32.95 -17.04
CA ARG A 382 -16.77 32.06 -17.91
C ARG A 382 -17.41 31.93 -19.29
N PRO A 383 -16.62 31.75 -20.36
CA PRO A 383 -17.15 31.63 -21.73
C PRO A 383 -17.87 30.28 -21.98
N LEU A 384 -17.46 29.22 -21.28
CA LEU A 384 -18.02 27.87 -21.35
C LEU A 384 -17.86 27.17 -19.98
N PRO A 385 -18.67 26.13 -19.65
CA PRO A 385 -18.49 25.35 -18.42
C PRO A 385 -17.22 24.49 -18.49
N GLY A 386 -16.32 24.66 -17.50
CA GLY A 386 -15.11 23.85 -17.36
C GLY A 386 -15.31 22.68 -16.40
N LEU A 387 -14.18 22.12 -15.93
CA LEU A 387 -14.22 21.03 -14.95
C LEU A 387 -14.89 21.43 -13.63
N GLY A 388 -14.66 22.67 -13.16
CA GLY A 388 -15.25 23.17 -11.91
C GLY A 388 -16.77 23.19 -11.94
N GLU A 389 -17.37 23.84 -12.93
CA GLU A 389 -18.84 23.95 -13.05
C GLU A 389 -19.50 22.59 -13.29
N THR A 390 -18.86 21.72 -14.08
CA THR A 390 -19.37 20.36 -14.29
C THR A 390 -19.26 19.51 -13.02
N THR A 391 -18.19 19.63 -12.24
CA THR A 391 -18.03 18.92 -10.96
C THR A 391 -19.05 19.39 -9.92
N ASP A 392 -19.27 20.70 -9.81
CA ASP A 392 -20.31 21.27 -8.93
C ASP A 392 -21.71 20.80 -9.34
N ALA A 393 -22.01 20.76 -10.64
CA ALA A 393 -23.28 20.26 -11.15
C ALA A 393 -23.46 18.75 -10.93
N VAL A 394 -22.39 17.95 -11.08
CA VAL A 394 -22.38 16.52 -10.73
C VAL A 394 -22.67 16.35 -9.24
N ARG A 395 -21.97 17.09 -8.36
CA ARG A 395 -22.18 17.07 -6.90
C ARG A 395 -23.64 17.35 -6.56
N ALA A 396 -24.18 18.45 -7.06
CA ALA A 396 -25.54 18.90 -6.72
C ALA A 396 -26.65 18.00 -7.29
N VAL A 397 -26.54 17.57 -8.56
CA VAL A 397 -27.66 16.95 -9.29
C VAL A 397 -27.53 15.44 -9.46
N LEU A 398 -26.31 14.92 -9.67
CA LEU A 398 -26.08 13.48 -9.91
C LEU A 398 -25.66 12.71 -8.65
N CYS A 399 -25.14 13.42 -7.65
CA CYS A 399 -24.62 12.87 -6.40
C CYS A 399 -25.40 13.29 -5.15
N GLU A 400 -26.49 14.06 -5.31
CA GLU A 400 -27.37 14.51 -4.21
C GLU A 400 -26.62 15.24 -3.07
N GLY A 401 -25.56 15.98 -3.42
CA GLY A 401 -24.68 16.68 -2.48
C GLY A 401 -23.61 15.81 -1.81
N SER A 402 -23.53 14.51 -2.12
CA SER A 402 -22.60 13.57 -1.47
C SER A 402 -21.23 13.53 -2.14
N ASP A 403 -20.17 13.70 -1.35
CA ASP A 403 -18.78 13.62 -1.84
C ASP A 403 -18.30 12.18 -2.11
N VAL A 404 -18.98 11.15 -1.57
CA VAL A 404 -18.60 9.74 -1.77
C VAL A 404 -18.74 9.29 -3.24
N PRO A 405 -19.91 9.42 -3.91
CA PRO A 405 -20.01 9.17 -5.33
C PRO A 405 -19.24 10.19 -6.19
N LEU A 406 -19.01 11.42 -5.69
CA LEU A 406 -18.19 12.40 -6.39
C LEU A 406 -16.71 11.98 -6.46
N ALA A 407 -16.15 11.45 -5.38
CA ALA A 407 -14.79 10.91 -5.33
C ALA A 407 -14.60 9.73 -6.31
N LEU A 408 -15.61 8.87 -6.45
CA LEU A 408 -15.63 7.84 -7.49
C LEU A 408 -15.55 8.45 -8.91
N VAL A 409 -16.37 9.48 -9.19
CA VAL A 409 -16.33 10.19 -10.49
C VAL A 409 -14.97 10.85 -10.74
N HIS A 410 -14.38 11.43 -9.70
CA HIS A 410 -13.04 12.02 -9.76
C HIS A 410 -11.99 10.97 -10.16
N ASP A 411 -11.87 9.87 -9.41
CA ASP A 411 -10.87 8.84 -9.65
C ASP A 411 -11.04 8.14 -11.00
N ARG A 412 -12.29 7.78 -11.35
CA ARG A 412 -12.62 6.97 -12.55
C ARG A 412 -12.69 7.77 -13.84
N LEU A 413 -13.04 9.06 -13.78
CA LEU A 413 -13.29 9.88 -14.99
C LEU A 413 -12.42 11.13 -15.06
N VAL A 414 -12.28 11.91 -13.99
CA VAL A 414 -11.50 13.18 -14.01
C VAL A 414 -10.01 12.89 -14.15
N VAL A 415 -9.47 12.05 -13.26
CA VAL A 415 -8.14 11.46 -13.41
C VAL A 415 -8.23 10.35 -14.46
N GLY A 416 -8.95 9.29 -14.13
CA GLY A 416 -9.23 8.18 -15.03
C GLY A 416 -8.15 7.10 -15.08
N ASP A 417 -8.57 5.96 -15.63
CA ASP A 417 -7.92 4.66 -15.45
C ASP A 417 -7.19 4.15 -16.70
N VAL A 418 -6.96 5.02 -17.68
CA VAL A 418 -6.38 4.64 -18.97
C VAL A 418 -4.90 4.27 -18.81
N LEU A 419 -4.55 3.06 -19.25
CA LEU A 419 -3.19 2.57 -19.48
C LEU A 419 -2.95 2.56 -21.00
N GLY A 420 -1.84 3.12 -21.47
CA GLY A 420 -1.48 3.08 -22.88
C GLY A 420 -1.00 1.71 -23.36
N GLU A 421 -0.78 1.58 -24.66
CA GLU A 421 -0.30 0.36 -25.31
C GLU A 421 0.95 0.68 -26.13
N VAL A 422 1.91 -0.25 -26.17
CA VAL A 422 3.18 -0.14 -26.92
C VAL A 422 3.34 -1.39 -27.78
N PRO A 423 3.74 -1.27 -29.06
CA PRO A 423 3.80 -2.42 -29.97
C PRO A 423 5.03 -3.30 -29.72
N GLU A 424 4.96 -4.56 -30.13
CA GLU A 424 6.06 -5.53 -29.93
C GLU A 424 7.32 -5.21 -30.75
N SER A 425 7.17 -4.35 -31.76
CA SER A 425 8.24 -3.77 -32.58
C SER A 425 9.16 -2.82 -31.79
N ALA A 426 8.69 -2.27 -30.67
CA ALA A 426 9.48 -1.36 -29.85
C ALA A 426 10.77 -2.04 -29.31
N PRO A 427 11.88 -1.27 -29.17
CA PRO A 427 13.06 -1.73 -28.43
C PRO A 427 12.67 -2.13 -27.01
N ALA A 428 13.10 -3.29 -26.55
CA ALA A 428 12.80 -3.74 -25.20
C ALA A 428 13.84 -4.76 -24.76
N VAL A 429 14.20 -4.74 -23.47
CA VAL A 429 15.11 -5.72 -22.89
C VAL A 429 14.55 -7.15 -23.07
N PRO A 430 15.39 -8.19 -23.24
CA PRO A 430 14.92 -9.56 -23.48
C PRO A 430 13.92 -10.06 -22.42
N LEU A 431 14.11 -9.69 -21.16
CA LEU A 431 13.24 -10.07 -20.05
C LEU A 431 11.81 -9.50 -20.19
N GLN A 432 11.67 -8.26 -20.67
CA GLN A 432 10.38 -7.63 -20.94
C GLN A 432 9.64 -8.32 -22.10
N ARG A 433 10.38 -8.78 -23.12
CA ARG A 433 9.84 -9.58 -24.23
C ARG A 433 9.39 -10.98 -23.80
N ASP A 434 10.07 -11.63 -22.85
CA ASP A 434 9.58 -12.88 -22.22
C ASP A 434 8.35 -12.62 -21.36
N LEU A 435 8.31 -11.53 -20.58
CA LEU A 435 7.15 -11.16 -19.77
C LEU A 435 5.91 -10.90 -20.63
N ALA A 436 6.00 -10.08 -21.68
CA ALA A 436 4.88 -9.81 -22.60
C ALA A 436 4.35 -11.10 -23.25
N ARG A 437 5.25 -12.01 -23.65
CA ARG A 437 4.88 -13.33 -24.18
C ARG A 437 4.11 -14.16 -23.16
N ARG A 438 4.53 -14.16 -21.89
CA ARG A 438 3.85 -14.86 -20.78
C ARG A 438 2.49 -14.26 -20.49
N GLN A 439 2.39 -12.94 -20.39
CA GLN A 439 1.14 -12.19 -20.20
C GLN A 439 0.09 -12.58 -21.25
N ARG A 440 0.47 -12.61 -22.53
CA ARG A 440 -0.38 -13.10 -23.62
C ARG A 440 -0.78 -14.57 -23.44
N SER A 441 0.17 -15.47 -23.19
CA SER A 441 -0.12 -16.91 -23.06
C SER A 441 -1.04 -17.24 -21.87
N LEU A 442 -0.95 -16.49 -20.78
CA LEU A 442 -1.74 -16.67 -19.55
C LEU A 442 -3.01 -15.80 -19.52
N ARG A 443 -3.28 -15.05 -20.60
CA ARG A 443 -4.40 -14.09 -20.71
C ARG A 443 -4.48 -13.18 -19.48
N LEU A 444 -3.34 -12.61 -19.10
CA LEU A 444 -3.19 -11.73 -17.93
C LEU A 444 -2.82 -10.33 -18.45
N LYS A 445 -3.82 -9.48 -18.70
CA LYS A 445 -3.60 -8.11 -19.20
C LYS A 445 -3.13 -7.20 -18.05
N PRO A 446 -2.07 -6.39 -18.24
CA PRO A 446 -1.75 -5.27 -17.36
C PRO A 446 -2.88 -4.23 -17.38
N GLU A 447 -3.28 -3.76 -16.20
CA GLU A 447 -4.34 -2.77 -16.01
C GLU A 447 -3.87 -1.76 -14.95
N ALA A 448 -4.12 -0.46 -15.16
CA ALA A 448 -3.76 0.60 -14.20
C ALA A 448 -4.64 0.56 -12.94
N LEU A 449 -5.82 -0.04 -13.05
CA LEU A 449 -6.73 -0.29 -11.95
C LEU A 449 -6.29 -1.47 -11.10
N GLU A 450 -6.67 -1.40 -9.83
CA GLU A 450 -6.63 -2.55 -8.96
C GLU A 450 -7.75 -3.52 -9.35
N ARG A 451 -7.38 -4.77 -9.65
CA ARG A 451 -8.31 -5.87 -9.90
C ARG A 451 -8.03 -7.02 -8.94
N GLU A 452 -9.07 -7.49 -8.26
CA GLU A 452 -9.01 -8.77 -7.55
C GLU A 452 -9.15 -9.93 -8.53
N LEU A 453 -8.29 -10.93 -8.39
CA LEU A 453 -8.21 -12.13 -9.22
C LEU A 453 -8.17 -13.36 -8.31
N GLU A 454 -9.25 -14.14 -8.30
CA GLU A 454 -9.23 -15.50 -7.76
C GLU A 454 -8.65 -16.48 -8.79
N LEU A 455 -7.84 -17.44 -8.31
CA LEU A 455 -7.19 -18.48 -9.10
C LEU A 455 -7.53 -19.86 -8.51
N ASP A 456 -7.97 -20.83 -9.33
CA ASP A 456 -8.00 -22.26 -8.92
C ASP A 456 -6.76 -22.97 -9.46
N LEU A 457 -5.84 -23.30 -8.55
CA LEU A 457 -4.54 -23.92 -8.86
C LEU A 457 -4.64 -25.32 -9.48
N ARG A 458 -5.83 -25.94 -9.54
CA ARG A 458 -6.07 -27.19 -10.29
C ARG A 458 -6.02 -26.99 -11.80
N GLY A 459 -6.24 -25.77 -12.29
CA GLY A 459 -6.16 -25.43 -13.71
C GLY A 459 -4.76 -24.99 -14.12
N ASP A 460 -4.21 -25.55 -15.19
CA ASP A 460 -2.85 -25.22 -15.68
C ASP A 460 -2.63 -23.72 -15.93
N THR A 461 -3.66 -23.02 -16.44
CA THR A 461 -3.64 -21.57 -16.70
C THR A 461 -3.49 -20.77 -15.40
N ASP A 462 -4.26 -21.11 -14.38
CA ASP A 462 -4.29 -20.39 -13.10
C ASP A 462 -3.08 -20.71 -12.24
N ALA A 463 -2.66 -21.98 -12.22
CA ALA A 463 -1.33 -22.35 -11.72
C ALA A 463 -0.21 -21.63 -12.49
N GLY A 464 -0.38 -21.38 -13.79
CA GLY A 464 0.52 -20.57 -14.61
C GLY A 464 0.57 -19.10 -14.19
N ARG A 465 -0.59 -18.48 -13.93
CA ARG A 465 -0.74 -17.10 -13.43
C ARG A 465 -0.09 -16.93 -12.06
N SER A 466 -0.44 -17.79 -11.11
CA SER A 466 0.15 -17.84 -9.76
C SER A 466 1.68 -17.93 -9.82
N ARG A 467 2.23 -18.89 -10.59
CA ARG A 467 3.68 -19.03 -10.79
C ARG A 467 4.33 -17.81 -11.42
N LEU A 468 3.67 -17.10 -12.34
CA LEU A 468 4.19 -15.85 -12.91
C LEU A 468 4.27 -14.74 -11.85
N LEU A 469 3.19 -14.52 -11.09
CA LEU A 469 3.11 -13.48 -10.07
C LEU A 469 4.14 -13.69 -8.95
N HIS A 470 4.32 -14.92 -8.48
CA HIS A 470 5.36 -15.26 -7.50
C HIS A 470 6.79 -15.02 -8.03
N ARG A 471 7.07 -15.35 -9.30
CA ARG A 471 8.39 -15.07 -9.92
C ARG A 471 8.67 -13.58 -10.07
N LEU A 472 7.65 -12.79 -10.39
CA LEU A 472 7.78 -11.33 -10.49
C LEU A 472 8.02 -10.70 -9.11
N ARG A 473 7.35 -11.18 -8.05
CA ARG A 473 7.64 -10.75 -6.67
C ARG A 473 9.06 -11.08 -6.23
N LEU A 474 9.59 -12.27 -6.56
CA LEU A 474 11.01 -12.61 -6.32
C LEU A 474 11.97 -11.64 -7.02
N LEU A 475 11.58 -11.07 -8.16
CA LEU A 475 12.36 -10.09 -8.92
C LEU A 475 12.14 -8.63 -8.46
N GLY A 476 11.35 -8.39 -7.41
CA GLY A 476 10.98 -7.03 -6.98
C GLY A 476 9.96 -6.33 -7.89
N VAL A 477 9.37 -7.04 -8.86
CA VAL A 477 8.34 -6.54 -9.77
C VAL A 477 6.96 -6.75 -9.13
N GLY A 478 6.53 -5.78 -8.32
CA GLY A 478 5.28 -5.80 -7.54
C GLY A 478 3.99 -5.64 -8.36
N TRP A 479 3.78 -6.41 -9.43
CA TRP A 479 2.53 -6.36 -10.22
C TRP A 479 1.31 -6.93 -9.47
N GLY A 480 1.53 -7.80 -8.48
CA GLY A 480 0.45 -8.39 -7.71
C GLY A 480 0.80 -8.67 -6.26
N GLU A 481 -0.17 -8.48 -5.38
CA GLU A 481 -0.11 -8.81 -3.96
C GLU A 481 -1.11 -9.93 -3.64
N PRO A 482 -0.75 -10.95 -2.83
CA PRO A 482 -1.72 -11.91 -2.32
C PRO A 482 -2.69 -11.23 -1.34
N ALA A 483 -3.99 -11.46 -1.54
CA ALA A 483 -5.04 -11.06 -0.64
C ALA A 483 -5.57 -12.28 0.14
N ARG A 484 -6.18 -12.05 1.31
CA ARG A 484 -6.83 -13.11 2.08
C ARG A 484 -8.19 -13.43 1.46
N SER A 485 -8.35 -14.63 0.91
CA SER A 485 -9.63 -15.12 0.37
C SER A 485 -10.72 -15.09 1.45
N ARG A 486 -11.88 -14.50 1.15
CA ARG A 486 -13.05 -14.57 2.05
C ARG A 486 -13.63 -15.99 2.01
N GLY A 487 -13.52 -16.72 3.12
CA GLY A 487 -14.22 -18.00 3.31
C GLY A 487 -13.61 -19.25 2.63
N SER A 488 -12.32 -19.26 2.26
CA SER A 488 -11.65 -20.47 1.74
C SER A 488 -10.62 -21.02 2.72
N THR A 489 -10.81 -22.25 3.19
CA THR A 489 -9.81 -23.04 3.95
C THR A 489 -8.98 -23.97 3.05
N GLY A 490 -9.24 -23.99 1.74
CA GLY A 490 -8.58 -24.86 0.78
C GLY A 490 -7.28 -24.30 0.20
N THR A 491 -6.22 -25.10 0.21
CA THR A 491 -4.88 -24.80 -0.34
C THR A 491 -4.81 -24.66 -1.88
N PHE A 492 -5.94 -24.83 -2.57
CA PHE A 492 -6.04 -24.79 -4.03
C PHE A 492 -6.56 -23.46 -4.58
N ARG A 493 -7.02 -22.51 -3.73
CA ARG A 493 -7.41 -21.17 -4.16
C ARG A 493 -6.41 -20.12 -3.68
N GLU A 494 -6.10 -19.18 -4.57
CA GLU A 494 -5.36 -17.95 -4.24
C GLU A 494 -6.16 -16.74 -4.70
N THR A 495 -6.21 -15.69 -3.87
CA THR A 495 -6.76 -14.38 -4.23
C THR A 495 -5.61 -13.40 -4.37
N TRP A 496 -5.60 -12.62 -5.45
CA TRP A 496 -4.55 -11.66 -5.76
C TRP A 496 -5.14 -10.29 -6.10
N ARG A 497 -4.56 -9.21 -5.60
CA ARG A 497 -4.84 -7.85 -6.09
C ARG A 497 -3.74 -7.47 -7.07
N LEU A 498 -4.12 -7.15 -8.30
CA LEU A 498 -3.21 -6.80 -9.38
C LEU A 498 -3.36 -5.33 -9.74
N ARG A 499 -2.24 -4.61 -9.87
CA ARG A 499 -2.18 -3.23 -10.37
C ARG A 499 -0.89 -3.04 -11.14
N TRP A 500 -0.96 -2.56 -12.39
CA TRP A 500 0.22 -2.24 -13.19
C TRP A 500 0.58 -0.77 -13.07
N GLU A 501 1.82 -0.50 -12.68
CA GLU A 501 2.41 0.85 -12.63
C GLU A 501 3.57 0.96 -13.61
N PRO A 502 3.80 2.11 -14.27
CA PRO A 502 4.86 2.24 -15.26
C PRO A 502 6.27 1.90 -14.76
N GLU A 503 6.56 2.17 -13.47
CA GLU A 503 7.81 1.81 -12.79
C GLU A 503 8.10 0.31 -12.80
N LEU A 504 7.07 -0.55 -12.94
CA LEU A 504 7.28 -1.98 -13.11
C LEU A 504 8.05 -2.30 -14.41
N SER A 505 8.00 -1.42 -15.42
CA SER A 505 8.83 -1.52 -16.62
C SER A 505 10.32 -1.33 -16.30
N VAL A 506 10.65 -0.38 -15.40
CA VAL A 506 12.01 -0.17 -14.92
C VAL A 506 12.46 -1.31 -14.02
N ARG A 507 11.60 -1.80 -13.11
CA ARG A 507 11.89 -3.00 -12.31
C ARG A 507 12.15 -4.24 -13.17
N VAL A 508 11.47 -4.37 -14.31
CA VAL A 508 11.73 -5.44 -15.30
C VAL A 508 13.05 -5.21 -16.05
N ALA A 509 13.48 -3.97 -16.28
CA ALA A 509 14.79 -3.67 -16.84
C ALA A 509 15.93 -3.99 -15.84
N GLU A 510 15.82 -3.55 -14.59
CA GLU A 510 16.72 -3.90 -13.48
C GLU A 510 16.83 -5.43 -13.30
N ALA A 511 15.70 -6.13 -13.30
CA ALA A 511 15.64 -7.58 -13.19
C ALA A 511 16.36 -8.32 -14.33
N GLY A 512 16.60 -7.65 -15.47
CA GLY A 512 17.30 -8.20 -16.63
C GLY A 512 18.74 -8.64 -16.33
N VAL A 513 19.38 -8.07 -15.31
CA VAL A 513 20.72 -8.46 -14.83
C VAL A 513 20.74 -9.94 -14.38
N TRP A 514 19.62 -10.46 -13.87
CA TRP A 514 19.51 -11.85 -13.41
C TRP A 514 19.22 -12.85 -14.54
N GLY A 515 18.78 -12.37 -15.72
CA GLY A 515 18.58 -13.23 -16.89
C GLY A 515 17.57 -12.72 -17.90
N THR A 516 17.56 -13.36 -19.08
CA THR A 516 16.74 -12.97 -20.24
C THR A 516 15.31 -13.49 -20.23
N THR A 517 14.91 -14.31 -19.26
CA THR A 517 13.54 -14.83 -19.09
C THR A 517 13.13 -14.79 -17.63
N VAL A 518 11.83 -14.62 -17.35
CA VAL A 518 11.30 -14.46 -15.99
C VAL A 518 11.60 -15.68 -15.11
N ARG A 519 11.63 -16.89 -15.68
CA ARG A 519 12.02 -18.11 -14.95
C ARG A 519 13.52 -18.13 -14.63
N ALA A 520 14.38 -17.80 -15.59
CA ALA A 520 15.83 -17.81 -15.39
C ALA A 520 16.26 -16.70 -14.41
N ALA A 521 15.73 -15.49 -14.57
CA ALA A 521 15.97 -14.37 -13.70
C ALA A 521 15.52 -14.66 -12.26
N ALA A 522 14.28 -15.12 -12.05
CA ALA A 522 13.78 -15.41 -10.71
C ALA A 522 14.55 -16.57 -10.04
N ARG A 523 15.03 -17.54 -10.82
CA ARG A 523 15.93 -18.61 -10.33
C ARG A 523 17.27 -18.03 -9.86
N ALA A 524 17.98 -17.29 -10.71
CA ALA A 524 19.29 -16.74 -10.40
C ALA A 524 19.22 -15.77 -9.21
N ARG A 525 18.14 -14.97 -9.14
CA ARG A 525 17.84 -14.10 -8.01
C ARG A 525 17.65 -14.89 -6.71
N ALA A 526 16.83 -15.94 -6.71
CA ALA A 526 16.63 -16.79 -5.55
C ALA A 526 17.91 -17.53 -5.12
N GLU A 527 18.75 -17.99 -6.05
CA GLU A 527 20.05 -18.59 -5.71
C GLU A 527 21.00 -17.58 -5.04
N ALA A 528 21.00 -16.32 -5.48
CA ALA A 528 21.81 -15.26 -4.88
C ALA A 528 21.26 -14.78 -3.52
N ASP A 529 19.94 -14.56 -3.40
CA ASP A 529 19.28 -14.20 -2.15
C ASP A 529 19.49 -15.28 -1.08
N ALA A 530 19.50 -16.57 -1.46
CA ALA A 530 19.81 -17.66 -0.54
C ALA A 530 21.23 -17.57 0.03
N VAL A 531 22.22 -17.25 -0.80
CA VAL A 531 23.62 -17.10 -0.36
C VAL A 531 23.80 -15.83 0.50
N ALA A 532 23.09 -14.74 0.17
CA ALA A 532 23.18 -13.46 0.86
C ALA A 532 22.40 -13.41 2.18
N ALA A 533 21.32 -14.19 2.31
CA ALA A 533 20.50 -14.29 3.51
C ALA A 533 21.34 -14.55 4.76
N ARG A 534 20.99 -13.93 5.90
CA ARG A 534 21.73 -14.06 7.17
C ARG A 534 20.96 -14.88 8.20
N ALA A 535 19.65 -14.67 8.33
CA ALA A 535 18.82 -15.43 9.27
C ALA A 535 18.29 -16.75 8.66
N LEU A 536 18.04 -17.74 9.51
CA LEU A 536 17.41 -19.01 9.11
C LEU A 536 15.99 -18.80 8.59
N ALA A 537 15.27 -17.80 9.15
CA ALA A 537 13.94 -17.39 8.73
C ALA A 537 13.90 -16.92 7.26
N ASP A 538 14.89 -16.12 6.83
CA ASP A 538 15.00 -15.62 5.45
C ASP A 538 15.07 -16.77 4.44
N VAL A 539 15.99 -17.72 4.68
CA VAL A 539 16.20 -18.89 3.80
C VAL A 539 14.97 -19.80 3.78
N THR A 540 14.29 -19.92 4.92
CA THR A 540 13.04 -20.68 5.06
C THR A 540 11.91 -20.05 4.25
N ALA A 541 11.73 -18.73 4.36
CA ALA A 541 10.74 -17.98 3.58
C ALA A 541 11.05 -18.02 2.07
N LEU A 542 12.33 -17.98 1.70
CA LEU A 542 12.78 -18.10 0.31
C LEU A 542 12.54 -19.51 -0.26
N ALA A 543 12.68 -20.58 0.55
CA ALA A 543 12.32 -21.94 0.15
C ALA A 543 10.81 -22.05 -0.15
N GLU A 544 9.96 -21.46 0.71
CA GLU A 544 8.52 -21.34 0.47
C GLU A 544 8.24 -20.58 -0.85
N GLN A 545 8.85 -19.41 -1.03
CA GLN A 545 8.71 -18.61 -2.26
C GLN A 545 9.16 -19.36 -3.53
N CYS A 546 10.22 -20.16 -3.47
CA CYS A 546 10.68 -20.99 -4.60
C CYS A 546 9.65 -22.06 -5.01
N LEU A 547 8.95 -22.65 -4.05
CA LEU A 547 7.87 -23.61 -4.30
C LEU A 547 6.64 -22.92 -4.90
N LEU A 548 6.22 -21.79 -4.33
CA LEU A 548 5.12 -20.97 -4.84
C LEU A 548 5.40 -20.49 -6.29
N ALA A 549 6.64 -20.07 -6.57
CA ALA A 549 7.13 -19.66 -7.88
C ALA A 549 7.37 -20.83 -8.86
N GLY A 550 7.32 -22.08 -8.40
CA GLY A 550 7.65 -23.26 -9.20
C GLY A 550 9.07 -23.18 -9.80
N LEU A 551 10.08 -23.07 -8.93
CA LEU A 551 11.51 -22.99 -9.26
C LEU A 551 12.29 -24.17 -8.64
N PRO A 552 12.01 -25.43 -9.05
CA PRO A 552 12.65 -26.61 -8.47
C PRO A 552 14.19 -26.60 -8.63
N GLU A 553 14.72 -25.91 -9.64
CA GLU A 553 16.17 -25.82 -9.88
C GLU A 553 16.92 -24.94 -8.87
N ALA A 554 16.24 -23.99 -8.21
CA ALA A 554 16.82 -23.18 -7.15
C ALA A 554 16.88 -23.93 -5.81
N LEU A 555 15.95 -24.87 -5.58
CA LEU A 555 15.81 -25.58 -4.30
C LEU A 555 17.12 -26.25 -3.84
N PRO A 556 17.91 -26.97 -4.65
CA PRO A 556 19.17 -27.56 -4.18
C PRO A 556 20.15 -26.56 -3.55
N VAL A 557 20.19 -25.31 -4.04
CA VAL A 557 21.04 -24.25 -3.47
C VAL A 557 20.44 -23.72 -2.18
N VAL A 558 19.14 -23.36 -2.19
CA VAL A 558 18.42 -22.86 -1.02
C VAL A 558 18.48 -23.86 0.13
N MET A 559 18.24 -25.15 -0.16
CA MET A 559 18.19 -26.23 0.82
C MET A 559 19.58 -26.58 1.39
N ARG A 560 20.66 -26.41 0.61
CA ARG A 560 22.03 -26.50 1.13
C ARG A 560 22.29 -25.38 2.14
N VAL A 561 22.04 -24.12 1.77
CA VAL A 561 22.23 -23.00 2.71
C VAL A 561 21.35 -23.16 3.95
N LEU A 562 20.10 -23.59 3.79
CA LEU A 562 19.19 -23.85 4.90
C LEU A 562 19.76 -24.90 5.87
N ALA A 563 20.31 -26.00 5.35
CA ALA A 563 20.93 -27.05 6.15
C ALA A 563 22.23 -26.57 6.82
N ASP A 564 23.07 -25.83 6.10
CA ASP A 564 24.32 -25.26 6.64
C ASP A 564 24.04 -24.27 7.79
N ARG A 565 23.02 -23.42 7.64
CA ARG A 565 22.60 -22.48 8.70
C ARG A 565 21.94 -23.19 9.88
N ALA A 566 21.02 -24.12 9.64
CA ALA A 566 20.41 -24.92 10.70
C ALA A 566 21.40 -25.86 11.43
N ALA A 567 22.60 -26.09 10.87
CA ALA A 567 23.68 -26.80 11.54
C ALA A 567 24.58 -25.89 12.39
N LEU A 568 24.62 -24.58 12.09
CA LEU A 568 25.42 -23.58 12.82
C LEU A 568 24.61 -22.78 13.85
N ASP A 569 23.29 -22.70 13.68
CA ASP A 569 22.40 -22.01 14.61
C ASP A 569 22.20 -22.83 15.89
N SER A 570 22.69 -22.30 17.01
CA SER A 570 22.59 -22.90 18.34
C SER A 570 21.32 -22.50 19.08
N ASP A 571 20.56 -21.51 18.59
CA ASP A 571 19.36 -21.02 19.26
C ASP A 571 18.13 -21.84 18.87
N VAL A 572 17.56 -22.55 19.85
CA VAL A 572 16.39 -23.39 19.58
C VAL A 572 15.12 -22.61 19.29
N GLY A 573 15.01 -21.35 19.71
CA GLY A 573 13.89 -20.46 19.38
C GLY A 573 13.83 -20.23 17.87
N HIS A 574 14.95 -19.86 17.24
CA HIS A 574 15.05 -19.72 15.79
C HIS A 574 14.72 -21.02 15.05
N LEU A 575 15.25 -22.16 15.51
CA LEU A 575 14.95 -23.48 14.93
C LEU A 575 13.45 -23.84 15.04
N ALA A 576 12.83 -23.53 16.17
CA ALA A 576 11.41 -23.76 16.45
C ALA A 576 10.49 -22.83 15.64
N GLN A 577 10.92 -21.59 15.39
CA GLN A 577 10.20 -20.62 14.55
C GLN A 577 10.27 -20.99 13.05
N ALA A 578 11.39 -21.55 12.58
CA ALA A 578 11.58 -21.95 11.19
C ALA A 578 10.80 -23.22 10.80
N LEU A 579 10.71 -24.22 11.70
CA LEU A 579 10.10 -25.52 11.40
C LEU A 579 8.65 -25.45 10.85
N PRO A 580 7.72 -24.66 11.43
CA PRO A 580 6.36 -24.53 10.91
C PRO A 580 6.28 -24.07 9.44
N ALA A 581 7.17 -23.19 9.00
CA ALA A 581 7.16 -22.69 7.62
C ALA A 581 7.66 -23.75 6.62
N LEU A 582 8.70 -24.51 6.98
CA LEU A 582 9.16 -25.66 6.20
C LEU A 582 8.07 -26.75 6.10
N VAL A 583 7.33 -27.00 7.17
CA VAL A 583 6.25 -28.02 7.14
C VAL A 583 5.01 -27.54 6.37
N ARG A 584 4.62 -26.27 6.44
CA ARG A 584 3.59 -25.71 5.55
C ARG A 584 4.00 -25.87 4.08
N SER A 585 5.28 -25.59 3.77
CA SER A 585 5.85 -25.76 2.44
C SER A 585 5.74 -27.19 1.89
N LEU A 586 5.78 -28.23 2.74
CA LEU A 586 5.53 -29.62 2.33
C LEU A 586 4.11 -29.85 1.79
N ARG A 587 3.08 -29.21 2.39
CA ARG A 587 1.69 -29.34 1.94
C ARG A 587 1.42 -28.67 0.59
N TYR A 588 2.19 -27.65 0.20
CA TYR A 588 2.05 -27.01 -1.11
C TYR A 588 2.72 -27.81 -2.25
N GLY A 589 3.74 -28.62 -1.95
CA GLY A 589 4.46 -29.39 -2.97
C GLY A 589 3.62 -30.50 -3.62
N ASP A 590 2.68 -31.08 -2.88
CA ASP A 590 1.73 -32.09 -3.36
C ASP A 590 0.76 -31.50 -4.40
N VAL A 591 0.17 -30.32 -4.10
CA VAL A 591 -0.72 -29.59 -5.02
C VAL A 591 0.02 -29.10 -6.28
N ARG A 592 1.34 -28.86 -6.19
CA ARG A 592 2.16 -28.29 -7.28
C ARG A 592 3.12 -29.28 -7.95
N GLY A 593 3.05 -30.57 -7.64
CA GLY A 593 3.85 -31.63 -8.28
C GLY A 593 5.37 -31.49 -8.16
N THR A 594 5.87 -30.92 -7.06
CA THR A 594 7.31 -30.72 -6.83
C THR A 594 7.86 -31.77 -5.85
N ASP A 595 9.02 -32.37 -6.12
CA ASP A 595 9.63 -33.36 -5.21
C ASP A 595 10.08 -32.70 -3.89
N THR A 596 9.29 -32.90 -2.85
CA THR A 596 9.51 -32.37 -1.50
C THR A 596 10.34 -33.28 -0.60
N ARG A 597 10.87 -34.42 -1.07
CA ARG A 597 11.62 -35.36 -0.21
C ARG A 597 12.83 -34.72 0.46
N ALA A 598 13.55 -33.86 -0.24
CA ALA A 598 14.67 -33.11 0.32
C ALA A 598 14.22 -32.16 1.45
N LEU A 599 13.07 -31.49 1.27
CA LEU A 599 12.46 -30.62 2.27
C LEU A 599 11.96 -31.40 3.49
N ALA A 600 11.39 -32.59 3.30
CA ALA A 600 10.98 -33.46 4.39
C ALA A 600 12.19 -33.94 5.21
N GLY A 601 13.32 -34.22 4.55
CA GLY A 601 14.59 -34.55 5.21
C GLY A 601 15.14 -33.42 6.06
N VAL A 602 15.20 -32.18 5.52
CA VAL A 602 15.66 -31.01 6.29
C VAL A 602 14.70 -30.67 7.43
N ALA A 603 13.38 -30.71 7.21
CA ALA A 603 12.39 -30.47 8.26
C ALA A 603 12.47 -31.52 9.39
N ALA A 604 12.70 -32.80 9.07
CA ALA A 604 12.93 -33.83 10.09
C ALA A 604 14.23 -33.61 10.88
N GLY A 605 15.33 -33.27 10.20
CA GLY A 605 16.61 -32.96 10.86
C GLY A 605 16.58 -31.68 11.69
N LEU A 606 15.74 -30.71 11.32
CA LEU A 606 15.47 -29.50 12.11
C LEU A 606 14.64 -29.85 13.35
N ALA A 607 13.56 -30.62 13.18
CA ALA A 607 12.74 -31.09 14.29
C ALA A 607 13.55 -31.88 15.33
N GLU A 608 14.49 -32.73 14.91
CA GLU A 608 15.37 -33.44 15.84
C GLU A 608 16.28 -32.52 16.66
N ARG A 609 16.82 -31.45 16.07
CA ARG A 609 17.57 -30.42 16.81
C ARG A 609 16.67 -29.68 17.81
N VAL A 610 15.47 -29.31 17.40
CA VAL A 610 14.46 -28.71 18.30
C VAL A 610 14.15 -29.66 19.46
N PHE A 611 13.96 -30.95 19.20
CA PHE A 611 13.64 -31.93 20.24
C PHE A 611 14.75 -32.08 21.29
N VAL A 612 16.02 -31.98 20.88
CA VAL A 612 17.18 -32.04 21.79
C VAL A 612 17.40 -30.71 22.53
N GLY A 613 17.28 -29.57 21.83
CA GLY A 613 17.57 -28.24 22.38
C GLY A 613 16.45 -27.62 23.22
N LEU A 614 15.19 -28.02 23.03
CA LEU A 614 14.05 -27.38 23.68
C LEU A 614 14.01 -27.64 25.22
N PRO A 615 14.21 -28.87 25.75
CA PRO A 615 14.22 -29.10 27.19
C PRO A 615 15.27 -28.30 28.00
N PRO A 616 16.52 -28.09 27.55
CA PRO A 616 17.45 -27.21 28.26
C PRO A 616 17.16 -25.71 28.06
N ALA A 617 16.70 -25.28 26.89
CA ALA A 617 16.36 -23.87 26.64
C ALA A 617 15.14 -23.39 27.45
N CYS A 618 14.19 -24.28 27.72
CA CYS A 618 13.07 -24.01 28.62
C CYS A 618 13.47 -23.98 30.12
N THR A 619 14.65 -23.45 30.48
CA THR A 619 15.07 -23.31 31.88
C THR A 619 15.57 -21.89 32.18
N ALA A 620 15.27 -21.40 33.39
CA ALA A 620 15.65 -20.05 33.85
C ALA A 620 15.23 -18.89 32.92
N LEU A 621 14.13 -19.05 32.17
CA LEU A 621 13.51 -17.97 31.39
C LEU A 621 12.75 -17.00 32.32
N ASP A 622 12.75 -15.72 31.96
CA ASP A 622 11.82 -14.73 32.51
C ASP A 622 10.39 -14.93 31.96
N THR A 623 9.46 -14.07 32.39
CA THR A 623 8.03 -14.17 32.03
C THR A 623 7.79 -14.03 30.53
N ASP A 624 8.47 -13.08 29.87
CA ASP A 624 8.22 -12.76 28.46
C ASP A 624 8.83 -13.83 27.55
N ALA A 625 10.07 -14.25 27.84
CA ALA A 625 10.73 -15.34 27.13
C ALA A 625 10.01 -16.69 27.34
N ALA A 626 9.40 -16.92 28.52
CA ALA A 626 8.58 -18.10 28.76
C ALA A 626 7.26 -18.09 27.94
N ASP A 627 6.63 -16.93 27.78
CA ASP A 627 5.43 -16.75 26.96
C ASP A 627 5.72 -16.92 25.45
N GLU A 628 6.85 -16.40 24.97
CA GLU A 628 7.34 -16.63 23.60
C GLU A 628 7.65 -18.11 23.36
N MET A 629 8.39 -18.74 24.28
CA MET A 629 8.73 -20.16 24.20
C MET A 629 7.49 -21.07 24.20
N ARG A 630 6.43 -20.72 24.96
CA ARG A 630 5.12 -21.39 24.86
C ARG A 630 4.57 -21.34 23.44
N GLY A 631 4.62 -20.16 22.80
CA GLY A 631 4.20 -19.98 21.40
C GLY A 631 5.00 -20.85 20.42
N HIS A 632 6.31 -20.98 20.64
CA HIS A 632 7.16 -21.91 19.89
C HIS A 632 6.76 -23.37 20.11
N VAL A 633 6.49 -23.81 21.34
CA VAL A 633 6.02 -25.18 21.64
C VAL A 633 4.73 -25.51 20.88
N ASP A 634 3.78 -24.58 20.82
CA ASP A 634 2.51 -24.76 20.09
C ASP A 634 2.69 -24.84 18.57
N ALA A 635 3.54 -23.96 18.02
CA ALA A 635 3.84 -23.95 16.60
C ALA A 635 4.58 -25.23 16.17
N VAL A 636 5.54 -25.69 16.98
CA VAL A 636 6.28 -26.95 16.78
C VAL A 636 5.36 -28.16 16.91
N HIS A 637 4.49 -28.23 17.94
CA HIS A 637 3.55 -29.34 18.10
C HIS A 637 2.66 -29.50 16.87
N THR A 638 2.07 -28.39 16.41
CA THR A 638 1.31 -28.34 15.16
C THR A 638 2.15 -28.84 13.98
N ALA A 639 3.35 -28.30 13.80
CA ALA A 639 4.25 -28.66 12.71
C ALA A 639 4.66 -30.14 12.72
N VAL A 640 4.92 -30.75 13.88
CA VAL A 640 5.24 -32.18 14.00
C VAL A 640 4.04 -33.04 13.65
N GLY A 641 2.82 -32.64 14.05
CA GLY A 641 1.58 -33.28 13.65
C GLY A 641 1.46 -33.39 12.13
N LEU A 642 1.65 -32.26 11.44
CA LEU A 642 1.59 -32.16 9.98
C LEU A 642 2.76 -32.89 9.27
N LEU A 643 3.98 -32.79 9.78
CA LEU A 643 5.16 -33.45 9.21
C LEU A 643 5.01 -34.98 9.23
N ALA A 644 4.41 -35.52 10.30
CA ALA A 644 4.11 -36.94 10.37
C ALA A 644 3.05 -37.39 9.35
N GLU A 645 2.03 -36.56 9.05
CA GLU A 645 1.06 -36.85 7.97
C GLU A 645 1.77 -36.91 6.62
N SER A 646 2.61 -35.91 6.32
CA SER A 646 3.39 -35.87 5.08
C SER A 646 4.38 -37.04 4.94
N LEU A 647 4.96 -37.52 6.05
CA LEU A 647 5.86 -38.68 6.05
C LEU A 647 5.12 -40.03 5.97
N THR A 648 3.85 -40.10 6.37
CA THR A 648 3.04 -41.34 6.33
C THR A 648 2.15 -41.47 5.08
N GLY A 649 1.89 -40.37 4.38
CA GLY A 649 1.13 -40.35 3.12
C GLY A 649 -0.37 -40.55 3.27
N VAL A 650 -0.94 -40.14 4.41
CA VAL A 650 -2.39 -40.23 4.69
C VAL A 650 -2.94 -38.83 4.96
N PRO A 651 -3.89 -38.30 4.16
CA PRO A 651 -4.55 -37.04 4.44
C PRO A 651 -5.54 -37.19 5.61
N ALA A 652 -5.57 -36.20 6.51
CA ALA A 652 -6.52 -36.15 7.61
C ALA A 652 -7.97 -35.99 7.08
N GLY A 653 -8.86 -36.92 7.43
CA GLY A 653 -10.27 -36.90 7.02
C GLY A 653 -10.94 -38.26 6.83
N ALA A 654 -10.21 -39.38 6.88
CA ALA A 654 -10.77 -40.72 6.65
C ALA A 654 -11.25 -41.46 7.93
N GLU A 655 -10.91 -40.98 9.12
CA GLU A 655 -11.30 -41.60 10.40
C GLU A 655 -12.61 -41.00 10.93
N GLY A 656 -13.68 -41.18 10.15
CA GLY A 656 -14.99 -40.58 10.42
C GLY A 656 -16.20 -41.31 9.80
N ALA A 657 -16.04 -42.56 9.36
CA ALA A 657 -17.13 -43.38 8.82
C ALA A 657 -16.83 -44.89 8.96
N ALA A 658 -16.99 -45.43 10.16
CA ALA A 658 -16.94 -46.87 10.43
C ALA A 658 -18.16 -47.28 11.26
N GLY A 659 -19.32 -47.37 10.60
CA GLY A 659 -20.58 -47.75 11.22
C GLY A 659 -21.63 -48.19 10.20
N ALA A 660 -21.96 -49.49 10.27
CA ALA A 660 -23.07 -50.20 9.61
C ALA A 660 -22.98 -50.54 8.10
N ASP A 661 -23.36 -51.81 7.85
CA ASP A 661 -23.95 -52.45 6.66
C ASP A 661 -23.14 -52.74 5.37
N GLY A 662 -23.05 -54.05 5.07
CA GLY A 662 -23.93 -54.56 4.01
C GLY A 662 -23.34 -54.91 2.64
N GLY A 663 -22.52 -55.96 2.57
CA GLY A 663 -22.36 -56.92 1.45
C GLY A 663 -22.53 -56.46 -0.02
N GLY A 664 -21.44 -56.57 -0.80
CA GLY A 664 -21.48 -56.55 -2.27
C GLY A 664 -20.11 -56.80 -2.90
N GLY A 665 -19.98 -57.85 -3.72
CA GLY A 665 -18.69 -58.25 -4.32
C GLY A 665 -18.41 -57.57 -5.67
N GLY A 666 -17.16 -57.18 -5.91
CA GLY A 666 -16.66 -56.68 -7.20
C GLY A 666 -15.13 -56.68 -7.25
N GLN A 667 -14.54 -57.15 -8.35
CA GLN A 667 -13.09 -57.38 -8.47
C GLN A 667 -12.36 -56.32 -9.32
N GLY A 668 -11.36 -55.67 -8.73
CA GLY A 668 -10.21 -55.07 -9.44
C GLY A 668 -10.41 -53.71 -10.14
N PRO A 669 -9.32 -53.09 -10.63
CA PRO A 669 -8.10 -52.85 -9.85
C PRO A 669 -7.53 -51.42 -10.02
N ALA A 670 -7.24 -50.72 -8.92
CA ALA A 670 -6.35 -49.56 -8.89
C ALA A 670 -5.77 -49.34 -7.48
N ARG A 671 -4.73 -50.11 -7.12
CA ARG A 671 -3.99 -49.89 -5.86
C ARG A 671 -3.04 -48.70 -6.04
N GLY A 672 -3.52 -47.49 -5.74
CA GLY A 672 -2.62 -46.40 -5.38
C GLY A 672 -1.74 -46.84 -4.21
N GLU A 673 -0.43 -46.60 -4.32
CA GLU A 673 0.57 -47.03 -3.33
C GLU A 673 0.39 -46.28 -2.01
N ARG A 674 -0.42 -46.83 -1.10
CA ARG A 674 -0.49 -46.38 0.29
C ARG A 674 0.89 -46.53 0.91
N GLY A 675 1.41 -45.47 1.54
CA GLY A 675 2.78 -45.39 2.04
C GLY A 675 3.23 -46.67 2.77
N GLY A 676 4.32 -47.28 2.28
CA GLY A 676 4.82 -48.57 2.79
C GLY A 676 5.22 -48.52 4.27
N PRO A 677 5.42 -49.68 4.94
CA PRO A 677 5.59 -49.76 6.40
C PRO A 677 6.69 -48.83 6.95
N ARG A 678 7.83 -48.73 6.26
CA ARG A 678 8.95 -47.81 6.61
C ARG A 678 8.60 -46.32 6.57
N ALA A 679 7.51 -45.91 5.92
CA ALA A 679 7.02 -44.53 5.92
C ALA A 679 6.21 -44.26 7.21
N ARG A 680 5.33 -45.20 7.57
CA ARG A 680 4.54 -45.16 8.82
C ARG A 680 5.43 -45.17 10.06
N GLU A 681 6.40 -46.09 10.11
CA GLU A 681 7.40 -46.16 11.20
C GLU A 681 8.13 -44.82 11.42
N ARG A 682 8.42 -44.05 10.36
CA ARG A 682 9.09 -42.75 10.45
C ARG A 682 8.16 -41.64 10.96
N GLY A 683 6.90 -41.60 10.51
CA GLY A 683 5.91 -40.63 10.98
C GLY A 683 5.42 -40.90 12.41
N GLU A 684 5.26 -42.16 12.80
CA GLU A 684 4.99 -42.56 14.18
C GLU A 684 6.20 -42.25 15.08
N GLY A 685 7.42 -42.51 14.58
CA GLY A 685 8.66 -42.21 15.28
C GLY A 685 8.83 -40.73 15.62
N ILE A 686 8.48 -39.80 14.73
CA ILE A 686 8.66 -38.35 14.99
C ILE A 686 7.63 -37.83 16.01
N ARG A 687 6.36 -38.28 15.94
CA ARG A 687 5.35 -38.00 16.99
C ARG A 687 5.74 -38.58 18.34
N GLY A 688 6.28 -39.80 18.36
CA GLY A 688 6.81 -40.44 19.57
C GLY A 688 7.94 -39.65 20.22
N ARG A 689 8.90 -39.14 19.43
CA ARG A 689 9.99 -38.28 19.94
C ARG A 689 9.45 -36.96 20.50
N TRP A 690 8.54 -36.28 19.80
CA TRP A 690 7.94 -35.04 20.33
C TRP A 690 7.17 -35.24 21.65
N ARG A 691 6.40 -36.32 21.76
CA ARG A 691 5.71 -36.68 23.02
C ARG A 691 6.70 -36.93 24.17
N ALA A 692 7.89 -37.45 23.90
CA ALA A 692 8.94 -37.57 24.92
C ALA A 692 9.49 -36.20 25.36
N VAL A 693 9.66 -35.24 24.44
CA VAL A 693 10.05 -33.85 24.74
C VAL A 693 9.01 -33.16 25.61
N LEU A 694 7.72 -33.25 25.25
CA LEU A 694 6.64 -32.68 26.05
C LEU A 694 6.58 -33.30 27.46
N ARG A 695 6.80 -34.61 27.60
CA ARG A 695 6.88 -35.27 28.92
C ARG A 695 8.07 -34.78 29.73
N ALA A 696 9.23 -34.60 29.10
CA ALA A 696 10.41 -34.04 29.74
C ALA A 696 10.16 -32.60 30.22
N LEU A 697 9.50 -31.77 29.42
CA LEU A 697 9.10 -30.40 29.82
C LEU A 697 8.11 -30.41 30.99
N ALA A 698 7.04 -31.20 30.91
CA ALA A 698 6.01 -31.28 31.95
C ALA A 698 6.58 -31.64 33.34
N LEU A 699 7.51 -32.62 33.37
CA LEU A 699 8.11 -33.16 34.58
C LEU A 699 9.33 -32.39 35.09
N ARG A 700 9.79 -31.35 34.39
CA ARG A 700 11.02 -30.62 34.71
C ARG A 700 10.73 -29.41 35.59
N ASP A 701 11.13 -29.48 36.86
CA ASP A 701 10.74 -28.46 37.85
C ASP A 701 11.39 -27.08 37.65
N ASN A 702 12.56 -27.01 36.99
CA ASN A 702 13.19 -25.74 36.64
C ASN A 702 12.73 -25.13 35.31
N ALA A 703 11.65 -25.65 34.72
CA ALA A 703 11.01 -25.06 33.55
C ALA A 703 9.86 -24.10 33.97
N PRO A 704 9.65 -22.98 33.24
CA PRO A 704 8.57 -22.04 33.56
C PRO A 704 7.19 -22.69 33.61
N GLY A 705 6.37 -22.28 34.58
CA GLY A 705 5.02 -22.84 34.79
C GLY A 705 4.19 -22.85 33.50
N VAL A 706 4.23 -21.76 32.73
CA VAL A 706 3.43 -21.60 31.50
C VAL A 706 3.81 -22.61 30.40
N VAL A 707 5.08 -23.00 30.31
CA VAL A 707 5.55 -24.04 29.37
C VAL A 707 5.18 -25.43 29.89
N ARG A 708 5.32 -25.68 31.21
CA ARG A 708 4.97 -26.96 31.85
C ARG A 708 3.48 -27.26 31.71
N GLY A 709 2.62 -26.31 32.08
CA GLY A 709 1.16 -26.43 31.97
C GLY A 709 0.73 -26.68 30.53
N ARG A 710 1.35 -25.97 29.56
CA ARG A 710 1.06 -26.18 28.14
C ARG A 710 1.48 -27.55 27.64
N ALA A 711 2.65 -28.04 28.05
CA ALA A 711 3.11 -29.38 27.68
C ALA A 711 2.20 -30.50 28.23
N VAL A 712 1.70 -30.35 29.47
CA VAL A 712 0.69 -31.26 30.04
C VAL A 712 -0.62 -31.19 29.25
N ARG A 713 -1.07 -29.98 28.87
CA ARG A 713 -2.29 -29.79 28.10
C ARG A 713 -2.22 -30.44 26.72
N LEU A 714 -1.15 -30.19 25.98
CA LEU A 714 -0.94 -30.78 24.66
C LEU A 714 -0.91 -32.32 24.75
N LEU A 715 -0.21 -32.91 25.72
CA LEU A 715 -0.19 -34.36 25.91
C LEU A 715 -1.56 -34.96 26.26
N LEU A 716 -2.41 -34.22 26.97
CA LEU A 716 -3.77 -34.63 27.31
C LEU A 716 -4.68 -34.61 26.07
N ASP A 717 -4.64 -33.53 25.28
CA ASP A 717 -5.41 -33.40 24.04
C ASP A 717 -4.99 -34.47 23.00
N ASP A 718 -3.70 -34.81 22.95
CA ASP A 718 -3.12 -35.85 22.06
C ASP A 718 -3.41 -37.30 22.51
N GLY A 719 -4.13 -37.48 23.64
CA GLY A 719 -4.39 -38.78 24.29
C GLY A 719 -3.12 -39.47 24.84
N ALA A 720 -2.00 -38.77 24.89
CA ALA A 720 -0.68 -39.29 25.28
C ALA A 720 -0.41 -39.24 26.79
N LEU A 721 -1.32 -38.63 27.56
CA LEU A 721 -1.35 -38.54 29.01
C LEU A 721 -2.78 -38.79 29.53
N PRO A 722 -3.02 -39.72 30.47
CA PRO A 722 -4.36 -39.93 31.03
C PRO A 722 -4.85 -38.73 31.85
N ALA A 723 -6.16 -38.45 31.82
CA ALA A 723 -6.76 -37.34 32.57
C ALA A 723 -6.47 -37.38 34.08
N GLY A 724 -6.39 -38.57 34.69
CA GLY A 724 -6.00 -38.72 36.10
C GLY A 724 -4.55 -38.31 36.39
N GLU A 725 -3.65 -38.48 35.43
CA GLU A 725 -2.25 -38.05 35.54
C GLU A 725 -2.10 -36.55 35.29
N ALA A 726 -2.88 -35.98 34.36
CA ALA A 726 -2.98 -34.53 34.19
C ALA A 726 -3.49 -33.85 35.48
N ALA A 727 -4.51 -34.42 36.13
CA ALA A 727 -5.01 -33.96 37.42
C ALA A 727 -3.95 -34.08 38.53
N ARG A 728 -3.14 -35.15 38.55
CA ARG A 728 -2.02 -35.32 39.48
C ARG A 728 -0.96 -34.22 39.31
N LEU A 729 -0.58 -33.91 38.07
CA LEU A 729 0.39 -32.86 37.76
C LEU A 729 -0.16 -31.46 38.09
N MET A 730 -1.44 -31.21 37.83
CA MET A 730 -2.13 -29.98 38.24
C MET A 730 -2.15 -29.84 39.77
N GLY A 731 -2.50 -30.89 40.51
CA GLY A 731 -2.49 -30.87 41.98
C GLY A 731 -1.12 -30.64 42.60
N LEU A 732 -0.04 -31.08 41.94
CA LEU A 732 1.34 -30.76 42.34
C LEU A 732 1.68 -29.29 42.04
N ALA A 733 1.34 -28.79 40.85
CA ALA A 733 1.59 -27.39 40.49
C ALA A 733 0.82 -26.41 41.39
N LEU A 734 -0.42 -26.74 41.75
CA LEU A 734 -1.31 -25.94 42.60
C LEU A 734 -1.15 -26.22 44.10
N SER A 735 -0.09 -26.94 44.51
CA SER A 735 0.13 -27.25 45.92
C SER A 735 0.37 -25.99 46.77
N PRO A 736 0.03 -25.99 48.08
CA PRO A 736 0.33 -24.86 48.97
C PRO A 736 1.82 -24.51 49.12
N ALA A 737 2.73 -25.40 48.67
CA ALA A 737 4.16 -25.15 48.65
C ALA A 737 4.63 -24.40 47.39
N THR A 738 3.78 -24.25 46.37
CA THR A 738 4.10 -23.49 45.15
C THR A 738 3.78 -22.00 45.35
N PRO A 739 4.70 -21.06 45.06
CA PRO A 739 4.39 -19.63 45.08
C PRO A 739 3.20 -19.28 44.15
N PRO A 740 2.23 -18.47 44.58
CA PRO A 740 1.02 -18.18 43.79
C PRO A 740 1.28 -17.71 42.35
N PRO A 741 2.28 -16.85 42.04
CA PRO A 741 2.60 -16.47 40.66
C PRO A 741 3.05 -17.64 39.78
N ALA A 742 3.81 -18.59 40.34
CA ALA A 742 4.27 -19.77 39.61
C ALA A 742 3.11 -20.76 39.34
N ALA A 743 2.20 -20.90 40.30
CA ALA A 743 0.96 -21.67 40.14
C ALA A 743 0.04 -21.03 39.08
N ALA A 744 -0.15 -19.71 39.14
CA ALA A 744 -0.94 -18.95 38.16
C ALA A 744 -0.38 -19.07 36.74
N ALA A 745 0.94 -19.00 36.56
CA ALA A 745 1.59 -19.20 35.27
C ALA A 745 1.38 -20.64 34.74
N TRP A 746 1.38 -21.65 35.61
CA TRP A 746 1.03 -23.03 35.23
C TRP A 746 -0.43 -23.15 34.79
N VAL A 747 -1.37 -22.53 35.50
CA VAL A 747 -2.79 -22.46 35.11
C VAL A 747 -2.93 -21.83 33.74
N GLU A 748 -2.26 -20.71 33.48
CA GLU A 748 -2.30 -20.09 32.15
C GLU A 748 -1.78 -21.03 31.06
N GLY A 749 -0.66 -21.71 31.28
CA GLY A 749 -0.12 -22.67 30.33
C GLY A 749 -1.11 -23.79 29.99
N PHE A 750 -1.79 -24.33 31.01
CA PHE A 750 -2.70 -25.46 30.88
C PHE A 750 -4.08 -25.08 30.34
N ALA A 751 -4.63 -23.95 30.79
CA ALA A 751 -6.00 -23.53 30.53
C ALA A 751 -6.11 -22.45 29.43
N GLY A 752 -5.03 -21.74 29.14
CA GLY A 752 -4.95 -20.71 28.11
C GLY A 752 -5.01 -21.27 26.67
N GLY A 753 -5.54 -20.46 25.76
CA GLY A 753 -5.63 -20.77 24.32
C GLY A 753 -6.62 -21.88 23.91
N GLY A 754 -7.27 -22.56 24.86
CA GLY A 754 -8.05 -23.78 24.62
C GLY A 754 -9.54 -23.70 24.92
N GLY A 755 -10.22 -22.58 24.60
CA GLY A 755 -11.68 -22.44 24.56
C GLY A 755 -12.49 -22.70 25.84
N GLY A 756 -11.85 -23.05 26.97
CA GLY A 756 -12.46 -23.35 28.26
C GLY A 756 -13.23 -24.68 28.38
N LEU A 757 -13.59 -25.35 27.27
CA LEU A 757 -14.42 -26.57 27.30
C LEU A 757 -13.87 -27.71 28.18
N LEU A 758 -12.55 -27.88 28.29
CA LEU A 758 -11.97 -28.94 29.13
C LEU A 758 -12.41 -28.80 30.60
N LEU A 759 -12.45 -27.58 31.12
CA LEU A 759 -12.87 -27.31 32.51
C LEU A 759 -14.38 -27.44 32.71
N VAL A 760 -15.18 -27.42 31.63
CA VAL A 760 -16.61 -27.73 31.66
C VAL A 760 -16.86 -29.24 31.76
N HIS A 761 -15.96 -30.05 31.17
CA HIS A 761 -16.15 -31.51 31.07
C HIS A 761 -15.39 -32.34 32.12
N ASP A 762 -14.32 -31.83 32.74
CA ASP A 762 -13.63 -32.50 33.85
C ASP A 762 -13.75 -31.70 35.16
N GLU A 763 -14.81 -32.00 35.93
CA GLU A 763 -15.07 -31.37 37.23
C GLU A 763 -13.92 -31.53 38.24
N ARG A 764 -13.00 -32.50 38.05
CA ARG A 764 -11.85 -32.69 38.94
C ARG A 764 -10.78 -31.63 38.70
N LEU A 765 -10.53 -31.29 37.43
CA LEU A 765 -9.61 -30.21 37.06
C LEU A 765 -10.18 -28.85 37.49
N LEU A 766 -11.50 -28.66 37.33
CA LEU A 766 -12.20 -27.48 37.85
C LEU A 766 -12.10 -27.39 39.38
N GLY A 767 -12.30 -28.51 40.10
CA GLY A 767 -12.19 -28.56 41.56
C GLY A 767 -10.80 -28.29 42.11
N LEU A 768 -9.74 -28.75 41.43
CA LEU A 768 -8.35 -28.41 41.78
C LEU A 768 -8.07 -26.91 41.60
N LEU A 769 -8.58 -26.31 40.51
CA LEU A 769 -8.46 -24.88 40.26
C LEU A 769 -9.23 -24.05 41.29
N ASP A 770 -10.47 -24.42 41.59
CA ASP A 770 -11.35 -23.74 42.55
C ASP A 770 -10.79 -23.80 43.99
N THR A 771 -10.32 -24.98 44.42
CA THR A 771 -9.66 -25.18 45.72
C THR A 771 -8.40 -24.33 45.87
N TRP A 772 -7.60 -24.21 44.80
CA TRP A 772 -6.42 -23.35 44.82
C TRP A 772 -6.79 -21.87 44.83
N LEU A 773 -7.67 -21.41 43.93
CA LEU A 773 -8.11 -20.01 43.84
C LEU A 773 -8.70 -19.50 45.15
N THR A 774 -9.53 -20.32 45.82
CA THR A 774 -10.14 -19.98 47.12
C THR A 774 -9.14 -20.05 48.29
N GLY A 775 -7.99 -20.70 48.10
CA GLY A 775 -6.89 -20.79 49.07
C GLY A 775 -5.79 -19.73 48.91
N VAL A 776 -5.78 -18.93 47.84
CA VAL A 776 -4.78 -17.86 47.65
C VAL A 776 -5.04 -16.70 48.64
N PRO A 777 -4.05 -16.27 49.46
CA PRO A 777 -4.19 -15.11 50.34
C PRO A 777 -4.51 -13.83 49.58
N ALA A 778 -5.37 -12.96 50.13
CA ALA A 778 -5.84 -11.75 49.44
C ALA A 778 -4.72 -10.82 48.93
N GLU A 779 -3.62 -10.73 49.68
CA GLU A 779 -2.42 -9.96 49.29
C GLU A 779 -1.81 -10.53 48.00
N ALA A 780 -1.51 -11.83 47.97
CA ALA A 780 -0.96 -12.51 46.79
C ALA A 780 -1.97 -12.71 45.65
N PHE A 781 -3.28 -12.66 45.93
CA PHE A 781 -4.33 -12.74 44.91
C PHE A 781 -4.26 -11.55 43.94
N THR A 782 -3.91 -10.37 44.45
CA THR A 782 -3.76 -9.15 43.65
C THR A 782 -2.67 -9.30 42.59
N ASP A 783 -1.54 -9.94 42.94
CA ASP A 783 -0.40 -10.14 42.04
C ASP A 783 -0.71 -11.13 40.91
N VAL A 784 -1.55 -12.14 41.16
CA VAL A 784 -1.91 -13.16 40.15
C VAL A 784 -3.15 -12.81 39.32
N LEU A 785 -3.96 -11.86 39.79
CA LEU A 785 -5.22 -11.45 39.15
C LEU A 785 -5.07 -11.03 37.67
N PRO A 786 -4.04 -10.26 37.24
CA PRO A 786 -3.87 -9.91 35.83
C PRO A 786 -3.70 -11.14 34.92
N LEU A 787 -2.93 -12.13 35.39
CA LEU A 787 -2.60 -13.35 34.66
C LEU A 787 -3.81 -14.29 34.53
N LEU A 788 -4.55 -14.45 35.63
CA LEU A 788 -5.80 -15.22 35.65
C LEU A 788 -6.88 -14.53 34.79
N ARG A 789 -6.99 -13.20 34.85
CA ARG A 789 -7.89 -12.44 33.98
C ARG A 789 -7.52 -12.61 32.50
N ARG A 790 -6.24 -12.53 32.14
CA ARG A 790 -5.73 -12.82 30.77
C ARG A 790 -6.15 -14.22 30.31
N THR A 791 -5.96 -15.22 31.17
CA THR A 791 -6.29 -16.63 30.89
C THR A 791 -7.78 -16.84 30.61
N PHE A 792 -8.67 -16.37 31.49
CA PHE A 792 -10.11 -16.67 31.41
C PHE A 792 -10.91 -15.68 30.54
N ALA A 793 -10.40 -14.48 30.27
CA ALA A 793 -11.07 -13.52 29.37
C ALA A 793 -11.12 -14.00 27.91
N ALA A 794 -10.18 -14.85 27.49
CA ALA A 794 -10.13 -15.46 26.16
C ALA A 794 -11.22 -16.52 25.91
N TYR A 795 -12.04 -16.86 26.91
CA TYR A 795 -13.11 -17.84 26.76
C TYR A 795 -14.40 -17.23 26.19
N GLU A 796 -15.09 -17.99 25.35
CA GLU A 796 -16.40 -17.62 24.81
C GLU A 796 -17.40 -17.28 25.93
N PRO A 797 -18.30 -16.29 25.75
CA PRO A 797 -19.25 -15.88 26.79
C PRO A 797 -20.13 -17.03 27.31
N GLY A 798 -20.51 -17.97 26.44
CA GLY A 798 -21.29 -19.15 26.83
C GLY A 798 -20.51 -20.12 27.73
N VAL A 799 -19.22 -20.31 27.46
CA VAL A 799 -18.34 -21.16 28.27
C VAL A 799 -18.10 -20.54 29.64
N ARG A 800 -17.85 -19.22 29.69
CA ARG A 800 -17.73 -18.47 30.96
C ARG A 800 -18.99 -18.58 31.83
N ARG A 801 -20.18 -18.50 31.24
CA ARG A 801 -21.45 -18.69 31.96
C ARG A 801 -21.54 -20.11 32.56
N THR A 802 -21.27 -21.13 31.74
CA THR A 802 -21.34 -22.54 32.18
C THR A 802 -20.32 -22.84 33.28
N LEU A 803 -19.09 -22.33 33.18
CA LEU A 803 -18.09 -22.44 34.25
C LEU A 803 -18.55 -21.74 35.54
N GLY A 804 -19.13 -20.54 35.45
CA GLY A 804 -19.69 -19.84 36.61
C GLY A 804 -20.85 -20.60 37.28
N GLU A 805 -21.68 -21.28 36.49
CA GLU A 805 -22.75 -22.15 37.01
C GLU A 805 -22.20 -23.40 37.71
N LEU A 806 -21.14 -24.02 37.16
CA LEU A 806 -20.45 -25.16 37.77
C LEU A 806 -19.74 -24.78 39.08
N VAL A 807 -19.03 -23.65 39.11
CA VAL A 807 -18.41 -23.11 40.35
C VAL A 807 -19.49 -22.79 41.40
N ARG A 808 -20.60 -22.16 41.00
CA ARG A 808 -21.74 -21.87 41.91
C ARG A 808 -22.37 -23.15 42.49
N ARG A 809 -22.37 -24.27 41.76
CA ARG A 809 -22.83 -25.58 42.26
C ARG A 809 -21.84 -26.22 43.25
N GLY A 810 -20.56 -25.86 43.17
CA GLY A 810 -19.47 -26.56 43.83
C GLY A 810 -18.99 -27.75 42.98
N PRO A 811 -17.73 -27.78 42.53
CA PRO A 811 -17.18 -28.92 41.78
C PRO A 811 -17.12 -30.16 42.68
N GLY A 812 -17.99 -31.14 42.40
CA GLY A 812 -18.08 -32.42 43.13
C GLY A 812 -19.24 -32.55 44.14
N ASP A 813 -20.06 -31.53 44.38
CA ASP A 813 -21.11 -31.61 45.40
C ASP A 813 -22.39 -32.32 44.90
N ARG A 814 -22.93 -33.22 45.73
CA ARG A 814 -24.17 -33.97 45.45
C ARG A 814 -25.41 -33.08 45.72
N PRO A 815 -26.56 -33.33 45.06
CA PRO A 815 -27.65 -32.36 44.92
C PRO A 815 -28.51 -32.06 46.18
N GLU A 816 -27.99 -32.27 47.40
CA GLU A 816 -28.72 -32.03 48.65
C GLU A 816 -28.24 -30.77 49.42
N ALA A 817 -27.03 -30.25 49.14
CA ALA A 817 -26.50 -29.05 49.81
C ALA A 817 -26.99 -27.71 49.20
N ALA A 818 -27.60 -27.74 48.01
CA ALA A 818 -27.93 -26.56 47.22
C ALA A 818 -29.04 -25.65 47.81
N ALA A 819 -29.82 -26.16 48.78
CA ALA A 819 -30.95 -25.42 49.36
C ALA A 819 -30.56 -24.35 50.40
N ALA A 820 -29.34 -24.40 50.96
CA ALA A 820 -28.98 -23.62 52.15
C ALA A 820 -28.10 -22.37 51.89
N ARG A 821 -27.76 -22.07 50.64
CA ARG A 821 -26.91 -20.90 50.27
C ARG A 821 -27.56 -19.94 49.27
N GLN A 822 -28.86 -19.68 49.43
CA GLN A 822 -29.50 -18.50 48.84
C GLN A 822 -29.31 -17.28 49.75
N ALA A 823 -28.05 -16.85 49.91
CA ALA A 823 -27.71 -15.53 50.46
C ALA A 823 -27.09 -14.72 49.32
N ALA A 824 -27.83 -13.74 48.81
CA ALA A 824 -27.42 -12.97 47.63
C ALA A 824 -26.19 -12.10 47.93
N VAL A 825 -25.26 -12.06 46.98
CA VAL A 825 -24.22 -11.02 46.95
C VAL A 825 -24.90 -9.67 46.68
N PRO A 826 -24.67 -8.61 47.48
CA PRO A 826 -25.30 -7.32 47.26
C PRO A 826 -24.99 -6.75 45.86
N GLY A 827 -26.02 -6.41 45.09
CA GLY A 827 -25.89 -5.70 43.81
C GLY A 827 -26.27 -6.47 42.54
N PHE A 828 -26.60 -7.76 42.62
CA PHE A 828 -27.08 -8.56 41.48
C PHE A 828 -28.39 -9.31 41.79
N ALA A 829 -29.43 -8.55 42.15
CA ALA A 829 -30.80 -9.05 42.22
C ALA A 829 -31.40 -9.21 40.82
N ALA A 830 -32.45 -10.03 40.69
CA ALA A 830 -33.16 -10.23 39.42
C ALA A 830 -34.00 -9.01 38.98
N GLU A 831 -34.31 -8.13 39.92
CA GLU A 831 -34.98 -6.84 39.66
C GLU A 831 -33.98 -5.69 39.92
N PRO A 832 -34.03 -4.59 39.14
CA PRO A 832 -33.10 -3.48 39.30
C PRO A 832 -33.33 -2.76 40.63
N ASP A 833 -32.23 -2.46 41.33
CA ASP A 833 -32.20 -1.63 42.54
C ASP A 833 -32.56 -0.18 42.16
N THR A 834 -33.84 0.16 42.31
CA THR A 834 -34.39 1.48 41.96
C THR A 834 -33.75 2.59 42.79
N GLY A 835 -33.42 2.35 44.06
CA GLY A 835 -32.74 3.33 44.91
C GLY A 835 -31.34 3.70 44.40
N ARG A 836 -30.58 2.72 43.89
CA ARG A 836 -29.29 2.99 43.22
C ARG A 836 -29.45 3.58 41.82
N ALA A 837 -30.49 3.21 41.08
CA ALA A 837 -30.77 3.81 39.77
C ALA A 837 -31.13 5.30 39.91
N ASP A 838 -32.03 5.63 40.84
CA ASP A 838 -32.47 7.00 41.12
C ASP A 838 -31.32 7.89 41.61
N ALA A 839 -30.36 7.34 42.37
CA ALA A 839 -29.18 8.07 42.83
C ALA A 839 -28.26 8.58 41.72
N VAL A 840 -28.33 8.00 40.50
CA VAL A 840 -27.50 8.41 39.35
C VAL A 840 -28.25 9.41 38.44
N LEU A 841 -29.57 9.51 38.54
CA LEU A 841 -30.38 10.42 37.72
C LEU A 841 -29.99 11.90 37.82
N PRO A 842 -29.61 12.49 38.98
CA PRO A 842 -29.15 13.88 39.04
C PRO A 842 -27.88 14.12 38.23
N VAL A 843 -26.94 13.17 38.26
CA VAL A 843 -25.68 13.27 37.51
C VAL A 843 -25.94 13.11 36.01
N LEU A 844 -26.86 12.23 35.61
CA LEU A 844 -27.27 12.08 34.22
C LEU A 844 -28.03 13.30 33.69
N ARG A 845 -28.91 13.94 34.48
CA ARG A 845 -29.57 15.19 34.08
C ARG A 845 -28.57 16.33 33.88
N LEU A 846 -27.59 16.44 34.77
CA LEU A 846 -26.50 17.42 34.65
C LEU A 846 -25.66 17.18 33.38
N LEU A 847 -25.27 15.92 33.11
CA LEU A 847 -24.47 15.55 31.93
C LEU A 847 -25.24 15.69 30.60
N LEU A 848 -26.57 15.54 30.63
CA LEU A 848 -27.45 15.64 29.45
C LEU A 848 -28.09 17.04 29.30
N GLY A 849 -27.76 18.00 30.17
CA GLY A 849 -28.26 19.38 30.10
C GLY A 849 -29.77 19.52 30.35
N LEU A 850 -30.37 18.59 31.12
CA LEU A 850 -31.83 18.51 31.31
C LEU A 850 -32.36 19.32 32.50
N ASP A 851 -31.47 19.93 33.31
CA ASP A 851 -31.86 20.77 34.44
C ASP A 851 -32.06 22.24 33.98
N GLY A 852 -33.11 22.45 33.19
CA GLY A 852 -33.59 23.74 32.72
C GLY A 852 -35.11 23.85 32.82
N ASP A 853 -35.56 24.79 33.66
CA ASP A 853 -36.94 25.27 33.91
C ASP A 853 -37.98 24.33 34.58
N ASP A 854 -38.39 24.79 35.78
CA ASP A 854 -39.65 24.59 36.52
C ASP A 854 -40.36 23.22 36.61
N ALA A 855 -40.33 22.63 37.82
CA ALA A 855 -41.55 22.10 38.48
C ALA A 855 -41.39 21.93 40.00
N THR A 856 -42.19 22.65 40.78
CA THR A 856 -42.33 22.49 42.25
C THR A 856 -43.22 21.29 42.61
N PRO A 857 -42.84 20.40 43.56
CA PRO A 857 -43.78 19.47 44.20
C PRO A 857 -44.46 20.09 45.45
N PRO A 858 -45.73 19.80 45.73
CA PRO A 858 -46.51 20.54 46.73
C PRO A 858 -46.41 19.99 48.16
N GLY A 859 -46.10 20.90 49.11
CA GLY A 859 -46.77 21.00 50.42
C GLY A 859 -46.48 19.96 51.52
N ALA A 860 -45.61 20.33 52.47
CA ALA A 860 -45.76 19.97 53.89
C ALA A 860 -45.14 21.05 54.80
N ALA A 861 -45.87 21.42 55.85
CA ALA A 861 -45.66 22.65 56.63
C ALA A 861 -44.54 22.60 57.69
N HIS A 862 -43.99 23.80 58.00
CA HIS A 862 -43.36 24.21 59.27
C HIS A 862 -41.99 23.53 59.65
N THR A 863 -40.98 24.18 60.25
CA THR A 863 -40.92 25.45 61.02
C THR A 863 -39.45 25.94 61.22
N ARG A 864 -39.26 27.26 61.46
CA ARG A 864 -38.10 27.92 62.15
C ARG A 864 -36.74 27.98 61.39
N PRO A 865 -35.78 28.83 61.81
CA PRO A 865 -35.93 30.29 61.96
C PRO A 865 -34.74 31.10 61.36
N HIS A 866 -34.84 32.44 61.42
CA HIS A 866 -33.84 33.41 60.93
C HIS A 866 -32.40 33.27 61.47
N GLY A 867 -31.43 33.65 60.61
CA GLY A 867 -30.03 33.91 60.97
C GLY A 867 -29.24 34.75 59.94
N ALA A 868 -29.58 36.05 59.84
CA ALA A 868 -28.68 37.21 59.55
C ALA A 868 -27.65 37.16 58.37
N ARG A 869 -27.83 37.97 57.31
CA ARG A 869 -27.17 39.31 57.04
C ARG A 869 -25.65 39.22 56.75
N ARG A 870 -25.02 39.78 55.69
CA ARG A 870 -25.23 40.88 54.70
C ARG A 870 -24.64 40.43 53.33
N ALA A 871 -25.04 40.83 52.10
CA ALA A 871 -25.34 42.13 51.48
C ALA A 871 -24.10 43.04 51.24
N PRO A 872 -24.01 43.87 50.15
CA PRO A 872 -24.76 43.86 48.85
C PRO A 872 -23.94 44.24 47.58
N ALA A 873 -24.67 44.38 46.44
CA ALA A 873 -24.55 45.40 45.37
C ALA A 873 -23.61 45.15 44.16
N HIS A 874 -23.91 45.56 42.91
CA HIS A 874 -25.13 46.10 42.26
C HIS A 874 -25.07 45.88 40.72
N GLN A 875 -26.24 45.81 40.04
CA GLN A 875 -26.63 46.36 38.69
C GLN A 875 -25.53 46.90 37.74
N ALA A 876 -25.59 46.84 36.40
CA ALA A 876 -26.68 46.77 35.39
C ALA A 876 -26.04 46.66 33.96
N ALA A 877 -26.73 46.54 32.81
CA ALA A 877 -28.06 46.05 32.37
C ALA A 877 -28.19 46.17 30.83
N ARG A 878 -29.28 45.64 30.24
CA ARG A 878 -29.80 45.76 28.83
C ARG A 878 -29.08 44.92 27.76
N GLU A 879 -29.73 44.04 26.99
CA GLU A 879 -31.04 43.99 26.28
C GLU A 879 -30.99 44.45 24.81
N ALA A 880 -31.19 43.52 23.87
CA ALA A 880 -31.96 43.69 22.63
C ALA A 880 -32.16 42.33 21.89
N THR A 881 -33.39 41.79 21.93
CA THR A 881 -34.27 41.40 20.80
C THR A 881 -33.69 40.71 19.53
N TYR A 882 -34.36 39.76 18.85
CA TYR A 882 -35.74 39.21 18.94
C TYR A 882 -35.80 37.83 18.24
N THR A 883 -36.60 36.88 18.73
CA THR A 883 -36.79 35.55 18.12
C THR A 883 -38.20 35.42 17.51
N ALA A 884 -38.32 34.78 16.35
CA ALA A 884 -39.62 34.48 15.73
C ALA A 884 -40.18 33.13 16.19
N ALA A 885 -41.50 33.05 16.39
CA ALA A 885 -42.23 31.86 16.84
C ALA A 885 -43.24 31.37 15.75
N PRO A 886 -43.69 30.10 15.79
CA PRO A 886 -44.41 29.45 14.68
C PRO A 886 -45.94 29.48 14.79
N GLY A 887 -46.63 29.13 13.70
CA GLY A 887 -48.09 28.95 13.61
C GLY A 887 -48.50 27.53 13.20
N ALA A 888 -49.71 27.12 13.63
CA ALA A 888 -50.21 25.74 13.61
C ALA A 888 -51.06 25.37 12.35
N PRO A 889 -51.45 24.09 12.14
CA PRO A 889 -52.07 23.58 10.90
C PRO A 889 -53.60 23.41 10.98
N TYR A 890 -54.26 23.09 9.85
CA TYR A 890 -55.34 22.08 9.71
C TYR A 890 -55.77 21.86 8.23
N ASP A 891 -56.42 20.72 7.97
CA ASP A 891 -57.03 20.25 6.68
C ASP A 891 -58.09 21.24 6.10
N ASP A 892 -58.61 21.16 4.87
CA ASP A 892 -59.06 19.96 4.12
C ASP A 892 -59.46 20.27 2.64
N CYS A 893 -59.55 19.22 1.82
CA CYS A 893 -60.42 18.98 0.66
C CYS A 893 -60.49 19.87 -0.63
N LEU A 894 -60.53 19.13 -1.75
CA LEU A 894 -61.27 19.35 -3.03
C LEU A 894 -60.69 20.23 -4.17
N MET A 895 -60.15 19.51 -5.17
CA MET A 895 -60.61 19.48 -6.58
C MET A 895 -60.96 20.78 -7.33
N GLY A 896 -60.24 21.01 -8.44
CA GLY A 896 -60.92 21.24 -9.72
C GLY A 896 -60.47 22.42 -10.60
N ALA A 897 -59.70 22.08 -11.64
CA ALA A 897 -59.72 22.65 -13.02
C ALA A 897 -59.70 24.18 -13.26
N GLY A 898 -58.75 24.63 -14.09
CA GLY A 898 -58.86 25.92 -14.79
C GLY A 898 -57.57 26.40 -15.45
N THR A 899 -57.43 26.11 -16.76
CA THR A 899 -56.46 26.63 -17.75
C THR A 899 -54.96 26.45 -17.47
#